data_AF-A0AAT9LM22-F1
#
_entry.id   AF-A0AAT9LM22-F1
#
_cell.length_a   1.000
_cell.length_b   1.000
_cell.length_c   1.000
_cell.angle_alpha   90.00
_cell.angle_beta   90.00
_cell.angle_gamma   90.00
#
_symmetry.space_group_name_H-M   'P 1'
#
loop_
_entity.id
_entity.type
_entity.pdbx_description
1 polymer ?
#
loop_
_entity_poly.entity_id
_entity_poly.type
_entity_poly.pdbx_seq_one_letter_code
_entity_poly.pdbx_strand_id
1 'polypeptide(L)'
;MEFGLLGTVAVWRDGDELTLGSAQRRCVLSMLLLAPGQVVPAQRLREALWGDNPPPDSARNVVQGCVSQLRRMLADDPTVRLLHRPPGYQLDVPADRVDLHHFRAMVAAGNATAGDREKAELLGRALGCWRGEPLADVEDSAVTAAVRSALTEERLAAEEDLIEARLRLGHHREVIRDLTALVAAHPLRERLRAQHMLALFRSGRHAEALGVFADTRGVLVDELGIEPGPELQRLHRRVLAGDRSLLAQPADAPRGFRPPRQLPAAPGRLAGRQVELAVLRDVLTTAGRPVVVTIGGLAGVGKTALAVHFGHQCADRFPDGQLFLDLRGQSSQPLTPTEALAGLLRGLGRERIPADEQELAAAYRSELAGRRVLLVLDDARDADQITPLLPGAAGCLVLVTGRIGLSAVDATARLRLGGLDAAAGLETLRHWAGAGRVDAEPEAAATTVTLCAGLPLALREVGARLAARPEHPISALVARLRDPRRLAALSSVRTAFADSLRVLETSPDPVDRAAAEAFPLLGKESHVSVEPDDGAYPALDRLADHHLLEPGPPGSYRIHPLVRLFARELRRRTPTSEGNRMTRIVLVTMPFADWRKPSFALSQLSALARREFGDAVEVEVRYLNIDFAHYLGVDTYDAIAEQVSHLMTGIGDWLFRPVAFPDLADNADDYFQRYYAGSASREFREHILERRAGIADFCAELAVQHGLDTADIVGFTSMFAQHAASIGMARVVKRLNPNAVTLLGGANCEAPMGAVIAQEVDVIDAVFSGPALHSFPQYIKQLLDGTPEGVHEIPGVLTAQNCHEPRFVKAVGRDRSIDDYFRPDYSGFVSAFDANRDRLGGPEVAKPILFFETSRGCWWGQRSHCTFCGLNGQGMDYRAMAADKARAQFEWLFDEFSPWCQEFICTDNIMPKSYPREVFSGLDTPDGVQLFYEIKVPLSEHDMAVLAKAGVTRIQPGIEAMATSTLKLMNKGTTSFLNLQFLRSCLRHGISPGWNLLFGFPRESAEVCAKYVEDIPLMTHLPPPGGAHMVRFDRYSPYYDKADEYGLDLTPMDFYPLIYPFGAEQIARMAYFFSDRNISPYLLDAITWLKPLNEKVQWWQAMWEPGVERPELVLRSEHGRHWVHDTRDGTVRRVDIDAALLPLLRRLTAPVTPRRLADDLSLDPQVVNAHLDFLRANNLLFTEGERIMSLVMSPFEPSDVDTETPAQRKELPLVVVR
;
A
#
# COMPACT_ATOMS: atom_id res chain seq x y z
N MET A 1 -67.67 -3.57 -21.82
CA MET A 1 -67.35 -3.89 -20.40
C MET A 1 -65.86 -4.19 -20.28
N GLU A 2 -65.24 -3.77 -19.19
CA GLU A 2 -63.84 -4.06 -18.83
C GLU A 2 -63.80 -4.82 -17.50
N PHE A 3 -62.80 -5.70 -17.33
CA PHE A 3 -62.71 -6.62 -16.20
C PHE A 3 -61.37 -6.47 -15.47
N GLY A 4 -61.45 -6.40 -14.15
CA GLY A 4 -60.31 -6.21 -13.27
C GLY A 4 -60.02 -7.42 -12.40
N LEU A 5 -58.83 -8.00 -12.50
CA LEU A 5 -58.30 -9.06 -11.64
C LEU A 5 -57.02 -8.66 -10.90
N LEU A 6 -56.27 -7.67 -11.40
CA LEU A 6 -55.00 -7.20 -10.84
C LEU A 6 -55.20 -6.20 -9.68
N GLY A 7 -56.07 -6.54 -8.75
CA GLY A 7 -56.52 -5.70 -7.64
C GLY A 7 -57.79 -6.29 -7.02
N THR A 8 -58.67 -5.44 -6.49
CA THR A 8 -60.06 -5.83 -6.21
C THR A 8 -60.76 -6.25 -7.51
N VAL A 9 -61.55 -7.32 -7.44
CA VAL A 9 -62.28 -7.85 -8.59
C VAL A 9 -63.38 -6.89 -8.96
N ALA A 10 -63.29 -6.32 -10.16
CA ALA A 10 -64.17 -5.25 -10.60
C ALA A 10 -64.60 -5.45 -12.05
N VAL A 11 -65.77 -4.89 -12.38
CA VAL A 11 -66.30 -4.86 -13.74
C VAL A 11 -66.79 -3.46 -14.03
N TRP A 12 -66.26 -2.84 -15.08
CA TRP A 12 -66.68 -1.51 -15.52
C TRP A 12 -67.55 -1.59 -16.77
N ARG A 13 -68.57 -0.74 -16.81
CA ARG A 13 -69.43 -0.52 -17.97
C ARG A 13 -69.42 0.96 -18.28
N ASP A 14 -68.93 1.32 -19.45
CA ASP A 14 -68.82 2.72 -19.90
C ASP A 14 -68.12 3.65 -18.90
N GLY A 15 -67.17 3.09 -18.12
CA GLY A 15 -66.43 3.79 -17.06
C GLY A 15 -67.00 3.64 -15.64
N ASP A 16 -68.25 3.20 -15.48
CA ASP A 16 -68.89 3.02 -14.18
C ASP A 16 -68.71 1.60 -13.63
N GLU A 17 -68.29 1.47 -12.37
CA GLU A 17 -68.07 0.18 -11.72
C GLU A 17 -69.40 -0.48 -11.30
N LEU A 18 -69.58 -1.74 -11.68
CA LEU A 18 -70.76 -2.54 -11.35
C LEU A 18 -70.62 -3.24 -9.99
N THR A 19 -71.67 -3.20 -9.17
CA THR A 19 -71.68 -3.90 -7.87
C THR A 19 -71.80 -5.42 -8.04
N LEU A 20 -70.67 -6.13 -7.95
CA LEU A 20 -70.59 -7.59 -8.06
C LEU A 20 -71.26 -8.35 -6.90
N GLY A 21 -71.40 -7.73 -5.73
CA GLY A 21 -72.06 -8.33 -4.57
C GLY A 21 -71.17 -9.32 -3.80
N SER A 22 -71.70 -10.50 -3.47
CA SER A 22 -71.07 -11.50 -2.60
C SER A 22 -69.67 -11.97 -3.05
N ALA A 23 -68.77 -12.26 -2.11
CA ALA A 23 -67.42 -12.79 -2.36
C ALA A 23 -67.43 -14.07 -3.22
N GLN A 24 -68.41 -14.95 -3.01
CA GLN A 24 -68.58 -16.17 -3.83
C GLN A 24 -68.82 -15.86 -5.32
N ARG A 25 -69.54 -14.78 -5.64
CA ARG A 25 -69.79 -14.38 -7.03
C ARG A 25 -68.53 -13.83 -7.69
N ARG A 26 -67.76 -13.03 -6.94
CA ARG A 26 -66.46 -12.51 -7.36
C ARG A 26 -65.48 -13.65 -7.63
N CYS A 27 -65.38 -14.62 -6.72
CA CYS A 27 -64.56 -15.83 -6.92
C CYS A 27 -64.93 -16.58 -8.22
N VAL A 28 -66.21 -16.87 -8.45
CA VAL A 28 -66.66 -17.57 -9.67
C VAL A 28 -66.31 -16.76 -10.93
N LEU A 29 -66.50 -15.44 -10.91
CA LEU A 29 -66.16 -14.58 -12.03
C LEU A 29 -64.64 -14.57 -12.29
N SER A 30 -63.83 -14.43 -11.25
CA SER A 30 -62.37 -14.45 -11.35
C SER A 30 -61.87 -15.74 -11.98
N MET A 31 -62.38 -16.90 -11.52
CA MET A 31 -61.98 -18.20 -12.06
C MET A 31 -62.30 -18.35 -13.55
N LEU A 32 -63.38 -17.73 -14.02
CA LEU A 32 -63.75 -17.72 -15.44
C LEU A 32 -62.88 -16.76 -16.26
N LEU A 33 -62.54 -15.59 -15.70
CA LEU A 33 -61.71 -14.59 -16.35
C LEU A 33 -60.22 -14.98 -16.42
N LEU A 34 -59.74 -15.87 -15.55
CA LEU A 34 -58.40 -16.45 -15.64
C LEU A 34 -58.19 -17.27 -16.93
N ALA A 35 -59.27 -17.83 -17.49
CA ALA A 35 -59.24 -18.69 -18.67
C ALA A 35 -60.34 -18.30 -19.68
N PRO A 36 -60.25 -17.10 -20.30
CA PRO A 36 -61.28 -16.58 -21.18
C PRO A 36 -61.47 -17.49 -22.40
N GLY A 37 -62.72 -17.77 -22.76
CA GLY A 37 -63.08 -18.67 -23.85
C GLY A 37 -62.81 -20.16 -23.56
N GLN A 38 -62.34 -20.54 -22.37
CA GLN A 38 -62.14 -21.93 -21.97
C GLN A 38 -63.22 -22.41 -21.01
N VAL A 39 -63.50 -23.72 -21.03
CA VAL A 39 -64.44 -24.35 -20.09
C VAL A 39 -63.76 -24.56 -18.75
N VAL A 40 -64.25 -23.87 -17.71
CA VAL A 40 -63.85 -24.09 -16.31
C VAL A 40 -64.79 -25.14 -15.70
N PRO A 41 -64.29 -26.32 -15.29
CA PRO A 41 -65.12 -27.37 -14.71
C PRO A 41 -65.85 -26.90 -13.44
N ALA A 42 -67.09 -27.35 -13.24
CA ALA A 42 -67.85 -27.01 -12.02
C ALA A 42 -67.18 -27.52 -10.73
N GLN A 43 -66.33 -28.55 -10.83
CA GLN A 43 -65.48 -28.99 -9.72
C GLN A 43 -64.43 -27.93 -9.33
N ARG A 44 -63.76 -27.32 -10.31
CA ARG A 44 -62.73 -26.29 -10.06
C ARG A 44 -63.31 -25.02 -9.43
N LEU A 45 -64.52 -24.64 -9.83
CA LEU A 45 -65.26 -23.55 -9.20
C LEU A 45 -65.64 -23.85 -7.75
N ARG A 46 -65.91 -25.12 -7.41
CA ARG A 46 -66.19 -25.53 -6.02
C ARG A 46 -64.91 -25.51 -5.17
N GLU A 47 -63.80 -26.03 -5.70
CA GLU A 47 -62.49 -25.97 -5.03
C GLU A 47 -62.09 -24.53 -4.71
N ALA A 48 -62.30 -23.59 -5.64
CA ALA A 48 -61.99 -22.17 -5.42
C ALA A 48 -62.88 -21.49 -4.37
N LEU A 49 -64.11 -21.98 -4.17
CA LEU A 49 -65.08 -21.40 -3.23
C LEU A 49 -64.98 -21.96 -1.80
N TRP A 50 -64.62 -23.23 -1.65
CA TRP A 50 -64.63 -23.91 -0.35
C TRP A 50 -63.26 -24.48 0.08
N GLY A 51 -62.26 -24.53 -0.82
CA GLY A 51 -60.95 -25.10 -0.52
C GLY A 51 -61.05 -26.58 -0.10
N ASP A 52 -60.39 -26.91 1.01
CA ASP A 52 -60.41 -28.25 1.63
C ASP A 52 -61.64 -28.47 2.54
N ASN A 53 -62.47 -27.45 2.75
CA ASN A 53 -63.71 -27.63 3.51
C ASN A 53 -64.72 -28.42 2.67
N PRO A 54 -65.40 -29.44 3.25
CA PRO A 54 -66.39 -30.20 2.51
C PRO A 54 -67.49 -29.26 1.99
N PRO A 55 -67.74 -29.20 0.67
CA PRO A 55 -68.77 -28.33 0.12
C PRO A 55 -70.13 -28.75 0.68
N PRO A 56 -71.01 -27.82 1.08
CA PRO A 56 -72.34 -28.16 1.56
C PRO A 56 -73.15 -28.84 0.44
N ASP A 57 -74.18 -29.61 0.79
CA ASP A 57 -75.10 -30.24 -0.18
C ASP A 57 -75.68 -29.22 -1.20
N SER A 58 -75.74 -27.95 -0.82
CA SER A 58 -76.19 -26.82 -1.63
C SER A 58 -75.12 -26.21 -2.57
N ALA A 59 -73.87 -26.68 -2.58
CA ALA A 59 -72.76 -26.08 -3.32
C ALA A 59 -73.02 -25.95 -4.83
N ARG A 60 -73.71 -26.95 -5.42
CA ARG A 60 -74.15 -26.90 -6.82
C ARG A 60 -75.12 -25.74 -7.07
N ASN A 61 -76.06 -25.51 -6.15
CA ASN A 61 -77.04 -24.44 -6.24
C ASN A 61 -76.39 -23.06 -6.05
N VAL A 62 -75.37 -22.95 -5.19
CA VAL A 62 -74.60 -21.71 -4.98
C VAL A 62 -73.83 -21.31 -6.25
N VAL A 63 -73.14 -22.25 -6.89
CA VAL A 63 -72.43 -21.99 -8.17
C VAL A 63 -73.43 -21.59 -9.27
N GLN A 64 -74.54 -22.31 -9.41
CA GLN A 64 -75.60 -21.97 -10.37
C GLN A 64 -76.22 -20.60 -10.10
N GLY A 65 -76.43 -20.24 -8.83
CA GLY A 65 -76.93 -18.93 -8.41
C GLY A 65 -75.96 -17.80 -8.76
N CYS A 66 -74.66 -18.00 -8.51
CA CYS A 66 -73.62 -17.04 -8.92
C CYS A 66 -73.60 -16.87 -10.45
N VAL A 67 -73.61 -17.96 -11.21
CA VAL A 67 -73.64 -17.92 -12.69
C VAL A 67 -74.91 -17.24 -13.22
N SER A 68 -76.08 -17.51 -12.63
CA SER A 68 -77.35 -16.89 -13.04
C SER A 68 -77.34 -15.37 -12.83
N GLN A 69 -76.81 -14.91 -11.69
CA GLN A 69 -76.65 -13.48 -11.41
C GLN A 69 -75.62 -12.84 -12.35
N LEU A 70 -74.46 -13.48 -12.54
CA LEU A 70 -73.44 -13.00 -13.49
C LEU A 70 -73.98 -12.89 -14.91
N ARG A 71 -74.74 -13.88 -15.41
CA ARG A 71 -75.38 -13.81 -16.73
C ARG A 71 -76.28 -12.59 -16.89
N ARG A 72 -77.05 -12.24 -15.86
CA ARG A 72 -77.89 -11.03 -15.89
C ARG A 72 -77.05 -9.76 -15.92
N MET A 73 -76.01 -9.69 -15.08
CA MET A 73 -75.14 -8.52 -15.00
C MET A 73 -74.35 -8.25 -16.29
N LEU A 74 -73.98 -9.33 -17.00
CA LEU A 74 -73.18 -9.27 -18.23
C LEU A 74 -74.03 -9.19 -19.50
N ALA A 75 -75.35 -9.32 -19.43
CA ALA A 75 -76.24 -9.43 -20.60
C ALA A 75 -76.24 -8.20 -21.53
N ASP A 76 -75.91 -7.03 -20.99
CA ASP A 76 -75.96 -5.76 -21.71
C ASP A 76 -74.74 -5.54 -22.63
N ASP A 77 -73.72 -6.41 -22.58
CA ASP A 77 -72.59 -6.40 -23.53
C ASP A 77 -72.64 -7.67 -24.41
N PRO A 78 -73.00 -7.56 -25.70
CA PRO A 78 -73.17 -8.72 -26.58
C PRO A 78 -71.88 -9.47 -26.88
N THR A 79 -70.73 -8.87 -26.56
CA THR A 79 -69.38 -9.44 -26.73
C THR A 79 -68.94 -10.27 -25.52
N VAL A 80 -69.70 -10.26 -24.41
CA VAL A 80 -69.44 -11.04 -23.21
C VAL A 80 -70.53 -12.09 -23.04
N ARG A 81 -70.18 -13.38 -23.12
CA ARG A 81 -71.17 -14.47 -23.02
C ARG A 81 -70.76 -15.55 -22.03
N LEU A 82 -71.56 -15.72 -20.98
CA LEU A 82 -71.38 -16.78 -19.99
C LEU A 82 -72.20 -18.03 -20.35
N LEU A 83 -71.56 -18.98 -21.00
CA LEU A 83 -72.14 -20.22 -21.52
C LEU A 83 -72.03 -21.37 -20.51
N HIS A 84 -73.02 -22.26 -20.53
CA HIS A 84 -72.87 -23.59 -19.91
C HIS A 84 -72.38 -24.57 -20.98
N ARG A 85 -71.25 -25.22 -20.70
CA ARG A 85 -70.58 -26.19 -21.58
C ARG A 85 -70.13 -27.35 -20.70
N PRO A 86 -70.81 -28.51 -20.74
CA PRO A 86 -70.44 -29.65 -19.90
C PRO A 86 -68.94 -29.97 -20.02
N PRO A 87 -68.21 -30.21 -18.91
CA PRO A 87 -68.69 -30.38 -17.53
C PRO A 87 -68.75 -29.07 -16.68
N GLY A 88 -68.78 -27.88 -17.27
CA GLY A 88 -68.74 -26.63 -16.52
C GLY A 88 -69.26 -25.39 -17.25
N TYR A 89 -68.57 -24.27 -17.06
CA TYR A 89 -68.96 -22.95 -17.56
C TYR A 89 -67.81 -22.30 -18.33
N GLN A 90 -68.15 -21.53 -19.34
CA GLN A 90 -67.20 -20.82 -20.19
C GLN A 90 -67.62 -19.36 -20.29
N LEU A 91 -66.69 -18.44 -20.08
CA LEU A 91 -66.90 -17.02 -20.28
C LEU A 91 -66.19 -16.59 -21.56
N ASP A 92 -66.95 -16.35 -22.63
CA ASP A 92 -66.44 -15.75 -23.85
C ASP A 92 -66.32 -14.25 -23.65
N VAL A 93 -65.09 -13.74 -23.63
CA VAL A 93 -64.77 -12.32 -23.51
C VAL A 93 -63.47 -12.06 -24.30
N PRO A 94 -63.34 -10.94 -25.02
CA PRO A 94 -62.07 -10.53 -25.60
C PRO A 94 -60.99 -10.39 -24.52
N ALA A 95 -59.83 -11.03 -24.72
CA ALA A 95 -58.79 -11.09 -23.69
C ALA A 95 -58.21 -9.70 -23.33
N ASP A 96 -58.16 -8.79 -24.30
CA ASP A 96 -57.72 -7.40 -24.12
C ASP A 96 -58.63 -6.57 -23.20
N ARG A 97 -59.86 -7.02 -22.93
CA ARG A 97 -60.78 -6.39 -21.96
C ARG A 97 -60.59 -6.87 -20.53
N VAL A 98 -59.67 -7.80 -20.29
CA VAL A 98 -59.31 -8.29 -18.95
C VAL A 98 -57.90 -7.83 -18.64
N ASP A 99 -57.73 -7.03 -17.59
CA ASP A 99 -56.46 -6.39 -17.22
C ASP A 99 -55.28 -7.38 -17.12
N LEU A 100 -55.52 -8.59 -16.60
CA LEU A 100 -54.53 -9.66 -16.52
C LEU A 100 -53.96 -10.06 -17.89
N HIS A 101 -54.83 -10.28 -18.88
CA HIS A 101 -54.38 -10.73 -20.20
C HIS A 101 -53.82 -9.57 -21.02
N HIS A 102 -54.30 -8.34 -20.78
CA HIS A 102 -53.69 -7.13 -21.31
C HIS A 102 -52.26 -6.92 -20.76
N PHE A 103 -52.06 -7.09 -19.45
CA PHE A 103 -50.75 -7.09 -18.80
C PHE A 103 -49.81 -8.11 -19.43
N ARG A 104 -50.23 -9.38 -19.53
CA ARG A 104 -49.42 -10.46 -20.12
C ARG A 104 -49.05 -10.18 -21.58
N ALA A 105 -49.97 -9.63 -22.37
CA ALA A 105 -49.71 -9.26 -23.76
C ALA A 105 -48.65 -8.15 -23.87
N MET A 106 -48.71 -7.12 -23.02
CA MET A 106 -47.70 -6.07 -22.99
C MET A 106 -46.34 -6.55 -22.49
N VAL A 107 -46.29 -7.44 -21.50
CA VAL A 107 -45.04 -8.06 -21.04
C VAL A 107 -44.41 -8.88 -22.18
N ALA A 108 -45.21 -9.69 -22.88
CA ALA A 108 -44.74 -10.45 -24.03
C ALA A 108 -44.21 -9.54 -25.16
N ALA A 109 -44.92 -8.45 -25.47
CA ALA A 109 -44.48 -7.47 -26.46
C ALA A 109 -43.18 -6.77 -26.04
N GLY A 110 -43.07 -6.37 -24.76
CA GLY A 110 -41.87 -5.76 -24.19
C GLY A 110 -40.67 -6.70 -24.23
N ASN A 111 -40.88 -8.00 -24.01
CA ASN A 111 -39.82 -9.00 -24.08
C ASN A 111 -39.45 -9.41 -25.51
N ALA A 112 -40.29 -9.10 -26.51
CA ALA A 112 -40.01 -9.36 -27.92
C ALA A 112 -39.33 -8.19 -28.66
N THR A 113 -39.39 -6.96 -28.13
CA THR A 113 -38.71 -5.82 -28.77
C THR A 113 -37.19 -5.85 -28.55
N ALA A 114 -36.45 -5.36 -29.54
CA ALA A 114 -34.99 -5.22 -29.48
C ALA A 114 -34.55 -3.92 -28.78
N GLY A 115 -35.43 -2.91 -28.66
CA GLY A 115 -35.09 -1.60 -28.11
C GLY A 115 -35.39 -1.49 -26.62
N ASP A 116 -34.39 -1.20 -25.79
CA ASP A 116 -34.56 -1.08 -24.33
C ASP A 116 -35.58 0.01 -23.93
N ARG A 117 -35.69 1.09 -24.74
CA ARG A 117 -36.67 2.17 -24.51
C ARG A 117 -38.11 1.70 -24.69
N GLU A 118 -38.38 1.03 -25.81
CA GLU A 118 -39.70 0.48 -26.09
C GLU A 118 -40.07 -0.60 -25.06
N LYS A 119 -39.11 -1.45 -24.67
CA LYS A 119 -39.29 -2.43 -23.60
C LYS A 119 -39.68 -1.76 -22.28
N ALA A 120 -38.96 -0.71 -21.88
CA ALA A 120 -39.25 0.01 -20.64
C ALA A 120 -40.62 0.71 -20.66
N GLU A 121 -41.04 1.27 -21.81
CA GLU A 121 -42.35 1.90 -21.98
C GLU A 121 -43.49 0.86 -21.90
N LEU A 122 -43.35 -0.29 -22.57
CA LEU A 122 -44.34 -1.38 -22.55
C LEU A 122 -44.48 -2.02 -21.17
N LEU A 123 -43.36 -2.35 -20.50
CA LEU A 123 -43.39 -2.93 -19.15
C LEU A 123 -43.91 -1.93 -18.11
N GLY A 124 -43.58 -0.65 -18.25
CA GLY A 124 -44.13 0.41 -17.39
C GLY A 124 -45.64 0.52 -17.51
N ARG A 125 -46.18 0.45 -18.74
CA ARG A 125 -47.64 0.42 -18.97
C ARG A 125 -48.29 -0.85 -18.44
N ALA A 126 -47.62 -2.00 -18.58
CA ALA A 126 -48.10 -3.28 -18.05
C ALA A 126 -48.23 -3.24 -16.53
N LEU A 127 -47.20 -2.78 -15.82
CA LEU A 127 -47.25 -2.63 -14.36
C LEU A 127 -48.31 -1.61 -13.91
N GLY A 128 -48.62 -0.62 -14.76
CA GLY A 128 -49.72 0.33 -14.55
C GLY A 128 -51.13 -0.31 -14.53
N CYS A 129 -51.30 -1.56 -14.99
CA CYS A 129 -52.58 -2.27 -14.89
C CYS A 129 -52.91 -2.72 -13.45
N TRP A 130 -51.92 -2.79 -12.57
CA TRP A 130 -52.06 -3.27 -11.20
C TRP A 130 -52.62 -2.18 -10.29
N ARG A 131 -53.75 -2.47 -9.65
CA ARG A 131 -54.45 -1.59 -8.69
C ARG A 131 -54.24 -2.01 -7.23
N GLY A 132 -53.53 -3.10 -6.98
CA GLY A 132 -53.26 -3.64 -5.65
C GLY A 132 -52.88 -5.11 -5.70
N GLU A 133 -53.13 -5.81 -4.60
CA GLU A 133 -53.00 -7.27 -4.51
C GLU A 133 -54.01 -7.95 -5.44
N PRO A 134 -53.61 -8.94 -6.26
CA PRO A 134 -54.51 -9.57 -7.22
C PRO A 134 -55.60 -10.35 -6.48
N LEU A 135 -56.86 -10.18 -6.88
CA LEU A 135 -58.01 -10.81 -6.22
C LEU A 135 -58.18 -10.40 -4.74
N ALA A 136 -57.82 -9.16 -4.36
CA ALA A 136 -57.79 -8.67 -2.98
C ALA A 136 -59.08 -8.93 -2.16
N ASP A 137 -60.23 -9.02 -2.83
CA ASP A 137 -61.54 -9.15 -2.21
C ASP A 137 -62.19 -10.53 -2.42
N VAL A 138 -61.41 -11.51 -2.90
CA VAL A 138 -61.76 -12.93 -2.99
C VAL A 138 -61.10 -13.69 -1.84
N GLU A 139 -61.91 -14.45 -1.09
CA GLU A 139 -61.41 -15.29 0.01
C GLU A 139 -60.41 -16.35 -0.48
N ASP A 140 -59.41 -16.62 0.35
CA ASP A 140 -58.35 -17.58 0.02
C ASP A 140 -58.83 -19.03 0.18
N SER A 141 -58.61 -19.80 -0.89
CA SER A 141 -58.64 -21.25 -0.98
C SER A 141 -57.28 -21.70 -1.52
N ALA A 142 -56.96 -22.99 -1.46
CA ALA A 142 -55.73 -23.51 -2.07
C ALA A 142 -55.57 -23.11 -3.55
N VAL A 143 -56.68 -22.98 -4.29
CA VAL A 143 -56.69 -22.55 -5.70
C VAL A 143 -56.46 -21.06 -5.86
N THR A 144 -57.19 -20.21 -5.11
CA THR A 144 -57.09 -18.75 -5.23
C THR A 144 -55.78 -18.21 -4.66
N ALA A 145 -55.25 -18.81 -3.59
CA ALA A 145 -53.93 -18.50 -3.05
C ALA A 145 -52.79 -18.84 -4.03
N ALA A 146 -52.86 -19.99 -4.71
CA ALA A 146 -51.88 -20.36 -5.74
C ALA A 146 -51.91 -19.39 -6.94
N VAL A 147 -53.11 -18.97 -7.37
CA VAL A 147 -53.25 -17.95 -8.42
C VAL A 147 -52.66 -16.62 -7.98
N ARG A 148 -53.01 -16.15 -6.77
CA ARG A 148 -52.50 -14.90 -6.19
C ARG A 148 -50.97 -14.90 -6.14
N SER A 149 -50.37 -15.98 -5.65
CA SER A 149 -48.90 -16.15 -5.62
C SER A 149 -48.29 -16.13 -7.03
N ALA A 150 -48.84 -16.87 -7.99
CA ALA A 150 -48.34 -16.89 -9.36
C ALA A 150 -48.43 -15.51 -10.04
N LEU A 151 -49.51 -14.76 -9.80
CA LEU A 151 -49.66 -13.41 -10.33
C LEU A 151 -48.68 -12.43 -9.70
N THR A 152 -48.46 -12.50 -8.39
CA THR A 152 -47.44 -11.69 -7.70
C THR A 152 -46.04 -11.97 -8.24
N GLU A 153 -45.73 -13.23 -8.56
CA GLU A 153 -44.48 -13.62 -9.22
C GLU A 153 -44.35 -13.06 -10.64
N GLU A 154 -45.42 -13.09 -11.44
CA GLU A 154 -45.44 -12.46 -12.77
C GLU A 154 -45.20 -10.94 -12.68
N ARG A 155 -45.77 -10.28 -11.66
CA ARG A 155 -45.53 -8.86 -11.40
C ARG A 155 -44.06 -8.58 -11.09
N LEU A 156 -43.48 -9.34 -10.17
CA LEU A 156 -42.07 -9.17 -9.76
C LEU A 156 -41.12 -9.39 -10.92
N ALA A 157 -41.36 -10.41 -11.76
CA ALA A 157 -40.56 -10.64 -12.96
C ALA A 157 -40.62 -9.46 -13.94
N ALA A 158 -41.80 -8.87 -14.13
CA ALA A 158 -41.96 -7.67 -14.97
C ALA A 158 -41.29 -6.43 -14.37
N GLU A 159 -41.28 -6.28 -13.04
CA GLU A 159 -40.54 -5.21 -12.33
C GLU A 159 -39.02 -5.38 -12.51
N GLU A 160 -38.48 -6.60 -12.34
CA GLU A 160 -37.06 -6.91 -12.58
C GLU A 160 -36.66 -6.60 -14.04
N ASP A 161 -37.47 -7.00 -15.02
CA ASP A 161 -37.20 -6.76 -16.43
C ASP A 161 -37.25 -5.27 -16.81
N LEU A 162 -38.17 -4.51 -16.20
CA LEU A 162 -38.25 -3.05 -16.37
C LEU A 162 -37.02 -2.36 -15.79
N ILE A 163 -36.58 -2.77 -14.60
CA ILE A 163 -35.37 -2.23 -13.96
C ILE A 163 -34.15 -2.52 -14.81
N GLU A 164 -34.02 -3.72 -15.36
CA GLU A 164 -32.91 -4.09 -16.24
C GLU A 164 -32.86 -3.23 -17.49
N ALA A 165 -34.00 -3.01 -18.16
CA ALA A 165 -34.10 -2.12 -19.31
C ALA A 165 -33.70 -0.67 -18.95
N ARG A 166 -34.20 -0.15 -17.80
CA ARG A 166 -33.84 1.19 -17.31
C ARG A 166 -32.35 1.33 -16.96
N LEU A 167 -31.75 0.29 -16.40
CA LEU A 167 -30.32 0.26 -16.11
C LEU A 167 -29.48 0.33 -17.39
N ARG A 168 -29.91 -0.33 -18.46
CA ARG A 168 -29.26 -0.24 -19.79
C ARG A 168 -29.42 1.13 -20.44
N LEU A 169 -30.56 1.79 -20.22
CA LEU A 169 -30.84 3.15 -20.72
C LEU A 169 -30.09 4.27 -20.00
N GLY A 170 -29.32 3.99 -18.94
CA GLY A 170 -28.62 5.04 -18.19
C GLY A 170 -29.34 5.54 -16.93
N HIS A 171 -30.54 5.04 -16.63
CA HIS A 171 -31.42 5.62 -15.60
C HIS A 171 -31.12 5.08 -14.19
N HIS A 172 -29.82 4.96 -13.84
CA HIS A 172 -29.36 4.23 -12.65
C HIS A 172 -29.83 4.88 -11.34
N ARG A 173 -29.84 6.23 -11.29
CA ARG A 173 -30.24 6.97 -10.09
C ARG A 173 -31.74 6.87 -9.82
N GLU A 174 -32.55 6.84 -10.88
CA GLU A 174 -34.01 6.82 -10.79
C GLU A 174 -34.51 5.49 -10.22
N VAL A 175 -33.85 4.37 -10.55
CA VAL A 175 -34.25 3.03 -10.10
C VAL A 175 -33.81 2.67 -8.69
N ILE A 176 -32.84 3.38 -8.08
CA ILE A 176 -32.31 3.02 -6.74
C ILE A 176 -33.43 3.04 -5.67
N ARG A 177 -34.31 4.03 -5.69
CA ARG A 177 -35.40 4.15 -4.72
C ARG A 177 -36.34 2.95 -4.81
N ASP A 178 -36.74 2.61 -6.04
CA ASP A 178 -37.66 1.50 -6.30
C ASP A 178 -36.99 0.15 -5.94
N LEU A 179 -35.71 -0.02 -6.26
CA LEU A 179 -34.89 -1.18 -5.89
C LEU A 179 -34.72 -1.34 -4.38
N THR A 180 -34.55 -0.24 -3.64
CA THR A 180 -34.44 -0.29 -2.16
C THR A 180 -35.72 -0.86 -1.54
N ALA A 181 -36.89 -0.42 -2.01
CA ALA A 181 -38.18 -0.92 -1.54
C ALA A 181 -38.40 -2.40 -1.90
N LEU A 182 -38.05 -2.80 -3.13
CA LEU A 182 -38.21 -4.18 -3.59
C LEU A 182 -37.26 -5.16 -2.89
N VAL A 183 -36.00 -4.77 -2.63
CA VAL A 183 -35.04 -5.60 -1.88
C VAL A 183 -35.48 -5.77 -0.43
N ALA A 184 -36.06 -4.74 0.20
CA ALA A 184 -36.59 -4.84 1.55
C ALA A 184 -37.83 -5.77 1.62
N ALA A 185 -38.71 -5.72 0.61
CA ALA A 185 -39.90 -6.57 0.54
C ALA A 185 -39.58 -8.04 0.14
N HIS A 186 -38.51 -8.25 -0.64
CA HIS A 186 -38.11 -9.55 -1.16
C HIS A 186 -36.62 -9.84 -0.89
N PRO A 187 -36.22 -9.98 0.38
CA PRO A 187 -34.81 -10.02 0.78
C PRO A 187 -34.06 -11.27 0.30
N LEU A 188 -34.74 -12.32 -0.17
CA LEU A 188 -34.13 -13.53 -0.73
C LEU A 188 -33.98 -13.51 -2.27
N ARG A 189 -34.41 -12.45 -2.95
CA ARG A 189 -34.32 -12.32 -4.42
C ARG A 189 -32.96 -11.75 -4.83
N GLU A 190 -32.04 -12.64 -5.20
CA GLU A 190 -30.68 -12.24 -5.58
C GLU A 190 -30.60 -11.33 -6.82
N ARG A 191 -31.52 -11.48 -7.79
CA ARG A 191 -31.55 -10.64 -9.01
C ARG A 191 -31.80 -9.17 -8.69
N LEU A 192 -32.77 -8.87 -7.81
CA LEU A 192 -33.04 -7.51 -7.34
C LEU A 192 -31.83 -6.91 -6.59
N ARG A 193 -31.15 -7.71 -5.76
CA ARG A 193 -29.94 -7.29 -5.05
C ARG A 193 -28.78 -7.02 -6.01
N ALA A 194 -28.60 -7.84 -7.04
CA ALA A 194 -27.62 -7.60 -8.10
C ALA A 194 -27.92 -6.30 -8.87
N GLN A 195 -29.19 -6.06 -9.22
CA GLN A 195 -29.61 -4.81 -9.88
C GLN A 195 -29.38 -3.59 -8.97
N HIS A 196 -29.64 -3.70 -7.67
CA HIS A 196 -29.39 -2.64 -6.68
C HIS A 196 -27.90 -2.33 -6.54
N MET A 197 -27.08 -3.38 -6.40
CA MET A 197 -25.61 -3.27 -6.36
C MET A 197 -25.07 -2.59 -7.62
N LEU A 198 -25.54 -2.98 -8.81
CA LEU A 198 -25.12 -2.37 -10.07
C LEU A 198 -25.57 -0.91 -10.20
N ALA A 199 -26.79 -0.57 -9.78
CA ALA A 199 -27.32 0.80 -9.81
C ALA A 199 -26.51 1.76 -8.92
N LEU A 200 -26.16 1.32 -7.70
CA LEU A 200 -25.34 2.06 -6.75
C LEU A 200 -23.92 2.26 -7.29
N PHE A 201 -23.31 1.20 -7.82
CA PHE A 201 -21.98 1.26 -8.42
C PHE A 201 -21.93 2.26 -9.60
N ARG A 202 -22.87 2.15 -10.54
CA ARG A 202 -22.99 3.07 -11.69
C ARG A 202 -23.30 4.52 -11.29
N SER A 203 -23.82 4.73 -10.08
CA SER A 203 -24.10 6.06 -9.54
C SER A 203 -22.92 6.67 -8.76
N GLY A 204 -21.77 5.97 -8.68
CA GLY A 204 -20.59 6.40 -7.93
C GLY A 204 -20.65 6.08 -6.43
N ARG A 205 -21.63 5.30 -5.98
CA ARG A 205 -21.84 4.92 -4.57
C ARG A 205 -21.21 3.55 -4.29
N HIS A 206 -19.89 3.47 -4.44
CA HIS A 206 -19.16 2.19 -4.42
C HIS A 206 -19.26 1.46 -3.07
N ALA A 207 -19.04 2.14 -1.94
CA ALA A 207 -19.13 1.54 -0.62
C ALA A 207 -20.52 0.93 -0.35
N GLU A 208 -21.58 1.63 -0.76
CA GLU A 208 -22.96 1.16 -0.60
C GLU A 208 -23.28 -0.04 -1.51
N ALA A 209 -22.71 -0.08 -2.73
CA ALA A 209 -22.81 -1.23 -3.60
C ALA A 209 -22.18 -2.49 -2.97
N LEU A 210 -21.01 -2.36 -2.36
CA LEU A 210 -20.36 -3.47 -1.62
C LEU A 210 -21.16 -3.86 -0.37
N GLY A 211 -21.75 -2.88 0.33
CA GLY A 211 -22.67 -3.12 1.44
C GLY A 211 -23.85 -4.01 1.06
N VAL A 212 -24.45 -3.80 -0.12
CA VAL A 212 -25.54 -4.68 -0.60
C VAL A 212 -25.11 -6.14 -0.68
N PHE A 213 -23.88 -6.46 -1.09
CA PHE A 213 -23.40 -7.85 -1.12
C PHE A 213 -23.23 -8.44 0.27
N ALA A 214 -22.63 -7.68 1.20
CA ALA A 214 -22.47 -8.11 2.60
C ALA A 214 -23.83 -8.39 3.26
N ASP A 215 -24.79 -7.47 3.10
CA ASP A 215 -26.15 -7.61 3.62
C ASP A 215 -26.88 -8.81 2.99
N THR A 216 -26.66 -9.04 1.69
CA THR A 216 -27.23 -10.21 0.99
C THR A 216 -26.69 -11.51 1.54
N ARG A 217 -25.37 -11.59 1.74
CA ARG A 217 -24.74 -12.79 2.29
C ARG A 217 -25.23 -13.09 3.69
N GLY A 218 -25.33 -12.07 4.55
CA GLY A 218 -25.91 -12.23 5.90
C GLY A 218 -27.31 -12.84 5.84
N VAL A 219 -28.22 -12.23 5.07
CA VAL A 219 -29.60 -12.72 4.95
C VAL A 219 -29.68 -14.14 4.36
N LEU A 220 -28.92 -14.48 3.32
CA LEU A 220 -28.99 -15.82 2.70
C LEU A 220 -28.39 -16.90 3.60
N VAL A 221 -27.33 -16.57 4.33
CA VAL A 221 -26.72 -17.51 5.29
C VAL A 221 -27.65 -17.70 6.49
N ASP A 222 -28.22 -16.63 7.03
CA ASP A 222 -29.07 -16.69 8.22
C ASP A 222 -30.43 -17.38 7.94
N GLU A 223 -31.08 -17.07 6.81
CA GLU A 223 -32.42 -17.58 6.50
C GLU A 223 -32.40 -18.93 5.76
N LEU A 224 -31.40 -19.18 4.91
CA LEU A 224 -31.37 -20.35 4.02
C LEU A 224 -30.13 -21.23 4.19
N GLY A 225 -29.11 -20.80 4.93
CA GLY A 225 -27.85 -21.55 5.11
C GLY A 225 -27.03 -21.71 3.82
N ILE A 226 -27.25 -20.84 2.82
CA ILE A 226 -26.58 -20.90 1.52
C ILE A 226 -25.78 -19.62 1.24
N GLU A 227 -24.73 -19.75 0.45
CA GLU A 227 -23.94 -18.61 -0.05
C GLU A 227 -24.62 -17.97 -1.28
N PRO A 228 -24.35 -16.67 -1.57
CA PRO A 228 -24.85 -16.00 -2.76
C PRO A 228 -24.48 -16.74 -4.06
N GLY A 229 -25.39 -16.76 -5.03
CA GLY A 229 -25.22 -17.40 -6.32
C GLY A 229 -24.09 -16.80 -7.18
N PRO A 230 -23.63 -17.55 -8.21
CA PRO A 230 -22.43 -17.20 -8.98
C PRO A 230 -22.54 -15.90 -9.76
N GLU A 231 -23.75 -15.47 -10.15
CA GLU A 231 -23.98 -14.19 -10.82
C GLU A 231 -23.70 -13.00 -9.92
N LEU A 232 -24.22 -13.04 -8.69
CA LEU A 232 -24.01 -11.99 -7.70
C LEU A 232 -22.55 -11.97 -7.22
N GLN A 233 -21.92 -13.13 -7.02
CA GLN A 233 -20.49 -13.22 -6.72
C GLN A 233 -19.60 -12.66 -7.85
N ARG A 234 -19.95 -12.88 -9.12
CA ARG A 234 -19.23 -12.29 -10.27
C ARG A 234 -19.38 -10.77 -10.30
N LEU A 235 -20.59 -10.25 -10.08
CA LEU A 235 -20.81 -8.81 -10.00
C LEU A 235 -20.02 -8.20 -8.84
N HIS A 236 -20.02 -8.83 -7.66
CA HIS A 236 -19.24 -8.38 -6.51
C HIS A 236 -17.75 -8.29 -6.81
N ARG A 237 -17.15 -9.32 -7.42
CA ARG A 237 -15.73 -9.29 -7.82
C ARG A 237 -15.42 -8.16 -8.79
N ARG A 238 -16.31 -7.89 -9.76
CA ARG A 238 -16.12 -6.82 -10.75
C ARG A 238 -16.29 -5.44 -10.12
N VAL A 239 -17.26 -5.26 -9.22
CA VAL A 239 -17.45 -4.03 -8.45
C VAL A 239 -16.22 -3.78 -7.55
N LEU A 240 -15.77 -4.78 -6.79
CA LEU A 240 -14.59 -4.72 -5.93
C LEU A 240 -13.33 -4.33 -6.70
N ALA A 241 -13.17 -4.82 -7.93
CA ALA A 241 -12.05 -4.48 -8.82
C ALA A 241 -12.20 -3.09 -9.49
N GLY A 242 -13.29 -2.35 -9.25
CA GLY A 242 -13.54 -1.07 -9.90
C GLY A 242 -13.70 -1.18 -11.43
N ASP A 243 -14.23 -2.30 -11.92
CA ASP A 243 -14.30 -2.62 -13.35
C ASP A 243 -15.09 -1.55 -14.13
N ARG A 244 -14.37 -0.71 -14.88
CA ARG A 244 -14.96 0.37 -15.68
C ARG A 244 -15.91 -0.12 -16.77
N SER A 245 -15.84 -1.39 -17.18
CA SER A 245 -16.80 -1.95 -18.15
C SER A 245 -18.22 -2.05 -17.59
N LEU A 246 -18.39 -2.06 -16.26
CA LEU A 246 -19.70 -1.98 -15.62
C LEU A 246 -20.35 -0.60 -15.76
N LEU A 247 -19.59 0.46 -16.03
CA LEU A 247 -20.05 1.84 -16.17
C LEU A 247 -20.60 2.17 -17.57
N ALA A 248 -20.97 1.15 -18.35
CA ALA A 248 -21.36 1.27 -19.76
C ALA A 248 -22.24 2.50 -20.05
N GLN A 249 -21.76 3.33 -20.99
CA GLN A 249 -22.51 4.48 -21.53
C GLN A 249 -23.78 3.98 -22.24
N PRO A 250 -24.89 4.76 -22.20
CA PRO A 250 -26.15 4.38 -22.82
C PRO A 250 -25.94 4.05 -24.31
N ALA A 251 -26.40 2.86 -24.69
CA ALA A 251 -26.57 2.49 -26.09
C ALA A 251 -27.73 3.32 -26.69
N ASP A 252 -27.58 3.69 -27.96
CA ASP A 252 -28.53 4.42 -28.80
C ASP A 252 -28.65 5.94 -28.58
N ALA A 253 -27.62 6.64 -29.05
CA ALA A 253 -27.88 7.72 -30.00
C ALA A 253 -27.26 7.32 -31.35
N PRO A 254 -27.96 7.46 -32.50
CA PRO A 254 -27.34 7.27 -33.80
C PRO A 254 -26.20 8.29 -33.92
N ARG A 255 -24.95 7.82 -33.73
CA ARG A 255 -23.76 8.65 -33.91
C ARG A 255 -23.59 8.82 -35.40
N GLY A 256 -24.17 9.89 -35.96
CA GLY A 256 -23.70 10.43 -37.23
C GLY A 256 -22.18 10.55 -37.14
N PHE A 257 -21.47 10.09 -38.17
CA PHE A 257 -20.02 10.16 -38.27
C PHE A 257 -19.53 11.53 -37.75
N ARG A 258 -18.89 11.53 -36.57
CA ARG A 258 -18.26 12.72 -36.01
C ARG A 258 -16.79 12.65 -36.40
N PRO A 259 -16.30 13.58 -37.24
CA PRO A 259 -14.90 13.63 -37.61
C PRO A 259 -14.00 13.58 -36.37
N PRO A 260 -13.06 12.62 -36.26
CA PRO A 260 -12.17 12.54 -35.12
C PRO A 260 -11.28 13.80 -35.03
N ARG A 261 -11.00 14.26 -33.81
CA ARG A 261 -10.10 15.40 -33.53
C ARG A 261 -9.09 15.00 -32.46
N GLN A 262 -8.15 14.13 -32.82
CA GLN A 262 -7.27 13.43 -31.87
C GLN A 262 -5.88 14.07 -31.74
N LEU A 263 -5.61 15.20 -32.41
CA LEU A 263 -4.32 15.87 -32.27
C LEU A 263 -4.08 16.26 -30.80
N PRO A 264 -2.89 15.96 -30.25
CA PRO A 264 -2.46 16.47 -28.94
C PRO A 264 -2.52 17.99 -28.90
N ALA A 265 -2.53 18.58 -27.70
CA ALA A 265 -2.49 20.04 -27.55
C ALA A 265 -1.31 20.63 -28.36
N ALA A 266 -1.59 21.69 -29.11
CA ALA A 266 -0.55 22.40 -29.84
C ALA A 266 0.51 22.93 -28.84
N PRO A 267 1.81 22.84 -29.16
CA PRO A 267 2.82 23.51 -28.36
C PRO A 267 2.51 25.02 -28.37
N GLY A 268 2.50 25.66 -27.20
CA GLY A 268 2.06 27.05 -27.04
C GLY A 268 2.83 28.06 -27.90
N ARG A 269 4.09 27.77 -28.25
CA ARG A 269 4.87 28.50 -29.25
C ARG A 269 5.94 27.60 -29.88
N LEU A 270 6.10 27.66 -31.20
CA LEU A 270 7.14 26.94 -31.95
C LEU A 270 8.14 27.94 -32.54
N ALA A 271 9.36 27.97 -32.00
CA ALA A 271 10.42 28.90 -32.43
C ALA A 271 11.34 28.26 -33.50
N GLY A 272 11.82 29.07 -34.46
CA GLY A 272 12.89 28.69 -35.40
C GLY A 272 12.60 27.52 -36.34
N ARG A 273 11.34 27.32 -36.75
CA ARG A 273 10.89 26.26 -37.67
C ARG A 273 10.17 26.79 -38.92
N GLN A 274 10.40 28.05 -39.26
CA GLN A 274 9.64 28.80 -40.26
C GLN A 274 9.95 28.30 -41.68
N VAL A 275 11.18 27.83 -41.91
CA VAL A 275 11.60 27.23 -43.18
C VAL A 275 10.89 25.88 -43.38
N GLU A 276 10.89 25.02 -42.37
CA GLU A 276 10.25 23.71 -42.44
C GLU A 276 8.73 23.83 -42.54
N LEU A 277 8.12 24.79 -41.82
CA LEU A 277 6.70 25.14 -41.98
C LEU A 277 6.38 25.70 -43.38
N ALA A 278 7.31 26.39 -44.04
CA ALA A 278 7.11 26.83 -45.42
C ALA A 278 7.10 25.63 -46.38
N VAL A 279 8.01 24.67 -46.21
CA VAL A 279 8.02 23.42 -47.00
C VAL A 279 6.75 22.61 -46.78
N LEU A 280 6.30 22.44 -45.54
CA LEU A 280 5.05 21.74 -45.24
C LEU A 280 3.82 22.39 -45.91
N ARG A 281 3.78 23.73 -45.96
CA ARG A 281 2.71 24.48 -46.65
C ARG A 281 2.77 24.32 -48.18
N ASP A 282 3.96 24.29 -48.76
CA ASP A 282 4.14 24.10 -50.20
C ASP A 282 3.69 22.71 -50.64
N VAL A 283 4.10 21.67 -49.90
CA VAL A 283 3.79 20.27 -50.20
C VAL A 283 2.28 19.98 -50.14
N LEU A 284 1.54 20.70 -49.28
CA LEU A 284 0.07 20.69 -49.22
C LEU A 284 -0.64 21.22 -50.47
N THR A 285 0.06 21.83 -51.42
CA THR A 285 -0.53 22.31 -52.70
C THR A 285 -0.51 21.26 -53.81
N THR A 286 0.15 20.12 -53.58
CA THR A 286 0.26 19.02 -54.54
C THR A 286 -1.07 18.29 -54.73
N ALA A 287 -1.55 18.13 -55.98
CA ALA A 287 -2.82 17.48 -56.30
C ALA A 287 -2.64 16.03 -56.81
N GLY A 288 -3.62 15.15 -56.55
CA GLY A 288 -3.77 13.85 -57.21
C GLY A 288 -3.30 12.59 -56.45
N ARG A 289 -2.63 12.72 -55.29
CA ARG A 289 -2.19 11.59 -54.44
C ARG A 289 -2.19 11.97 -52.94
N PRO A 290 -2.24 11.00 -52.01
CA PRO A 290 -2.00 11.27 -50.58
C PRO A 290 -0.62 11.89 -50.38
N VAL A 291 -0.56 12.93 -49.55
CA VAL A 291 0.68 13.65 -49.27
C VAL A 291 1.33 13.02 -48.05
N VAL A 292 2.51 12.41 -48.22
CA VAL A 292 3.27 11.81 -47.12
C VAL A 292 4.51 12.65 -46.86
N VAL A 293 4.67 13.14 -45.64
CA VAL A 293 5.86 13.90 -45.22
C VAL A 293 6.53 13.18 -44.07
N THR A 294 7.82 12.88 -44.21
CA THR A 294 8.63 12.31 -43.15
C THR A 294 9.47 13.39 -42.48
N ILE A 295 9.51 13.40 -41.15
CA ILE A 295 10.21 14.37 -40.32
C ILE A 295 11.21 13.60 -39.45
N GLY A 296 12.49 13.69 -39.82
CA GLY A 296 13.63 13.07 -39.13
C GLY A 296 14.48 14.07 -38.36
N GLY A 297 15.37 13.57 -37.50
CA GLY A 297 16.30 14.37 -36.70
C GLY A 297 16.53 13.82 -35.29
N LEU A 298 17.52 14.38 -34.59
CA LEU A 298 17.95 13.94 -33.25
C LEU A 298 16.78 13.85 -32.24
N ALA A 299 16.89 12.97 -31.25
CA ALA A 299 15.93 12.90 -30.16
C ALA A 299 15.84 14.25 -29.42
N GLY A 300 14.63 14.72 -29.12
CA GLY A 300 14.41 16.02 -28.48
C GLY A 300 14.52 17.27 -29.38
N VAL A 301 14.73 17.10 -30.70
CA VAL A 301 14.85 18.23 -31.65
C VAL A 301 13.51 18.92 -32.01
N GLY A 302 12.39 18.34 -31.58
CA GLY A 302 11.03 18.90 -31.77
C GLY A 302 10.25 18.39 -32.98
N LYS A 303 10.49 17.15 -33.45
CA LYS A 303 9.77 16.55 -34.59
C LYS A 303 8.25 16.47 -34.36
N THR A 304 7.85 15.85 -33.25
CA THR A 304 6.45 15.76 -32.81
C THR A 304 5.82 17.14 -32.64
N ALA A 305 6.56 18.08 -32.03
CA ALA A 305 6.09 19.46 -31.84
C ALA A 305 5.81 20.16 -33.18
N LEU A 306 6.68 20.00 -34.19
CA LEU A 306 6.45 20.53 -35.53
C LEU A 306 5.24 19.88 -36.21
N ALA A 307 5.13 18.54 -36.15
CA ALA A 307 4.04 17.80 -36.77
C ALA A 307 2.67 18.17 -36.18
N VAL A 308 2.57 18.21 -34.84
CA VAL A 308 1.35 18.61 -34.14
C VAL A 308 1.03 20.08 -34.38
N HIS A 309 2.01 20.98 -34.31
CA HIS A 309 1.80 22.41 -34.56
C HIS A 309 1.28 22.67 -35.98
N PHE A 310 1.91 22.05 -36.99
CA PHE A 310 1.45 22.15 -38.37
C PHE A 310 0.08 21.49 -38.56
N GLY A 311 -0.17 20.35 -37.90
CA GLY A 311 -1.46 19.68 -37.90
C GLY A 311 -2.60 20.58 -37.43
N HIS A 312 -2.39 21.34 -36.36
CA HIS A 312 -3.34 22.38 -35.91
C HIS A 312 -3.50 23.52 -36.91
N GLN A 313 -2.41 23.99 -37.55
CA GLN A 313 -2.49 25.07 -38.55
C GLN A 313 -3.27 24.69 -39.81
N CYS A 314 -3.26 23.42 -40.21
CA CYS A 314 -3.94 22.93 -41.42
C CYS A 314 -5.22 22.13 -41.12
N ALA A 315 -5.62 22.03 -39.84
CA ALA A 315 -6.77 21.26 -39.36
C ALA A 315 -8.06 21.49 -40.18
N ASP A 316 -8.35 22.74 -40.53
CA ASP A 316 -9.56 23.13 -41.29
C ASP A 316 -9.61 22.57 -42.72
N ARG A 317 -8.46 22.15 -43.28
CA ARG A 317 -8.38 21.51 -44.60
C ARG A 317 -8.76 20.02 -44.58
N PHE A 318 -8.84 19.42 -43.39
CA PHE A 318 -9.16 18.01 -43.16
C PHE A 318 -10.43 17.88 -42.30
N PRO A 319 -11.59 18.31 -42.82
CA PRO A 319 -12.83 18.34 -42.04
C PRO A 319 -13.37 16.95 -41.70
N ASP A 320 -12.91 15.91 -42.39
CA ASP A 320 -13.41 14.54 -42.19
C ASP A 320 -12.64 13.81 -41.08
N GLY A 321 -11.53 14.36 -40.58
CA GLY A 321 -10.88 13.83 -39.39
C GLY A 321 -9.41 14.19 -39.25
N GLN A 322 -8.94 14.14 -38.00
CA GLN A 322 -7.56 14.31 -37.59
C GLN A 322 -7.22 13.21 -36.59
N LEU A 323 -6.29 12.34 -36.97
CA LEU A 323 -5.85 11.19 -36.18
C LEU A 323 -4.40 11.39 -35.73
N PHE A 324 -4.10 11.02 -34.49
CA PHE A 324 -2.75 10.97 -33.95
C PHE A 324 -2.51 9.59 -33.39
N LEU A 325 -1.40 8.97 -33.75
CA LEU A 325 -0.99 7.67 -33.25
C LEU A 325 0.51 7.67 -32.95
N ASP A 326 0.87 7.37 -31.71
CA ASP A 326 2.24 7.10 -31.30
C ASP A 326 2.58 5.63 -31.61
N LEU A 327 3.54 5.42 -32.51
CA LEU A 327 3.98 4.12 -33.01
C LEU A 327 5.02 3.44 -32.10
N ARG A 328 5.54 4.15 -31.09
CA ARG A 328 6.48 3.62 -30.08
C ARG A 328 7.70 2.95 -30.69
N GLY A 329 8.17 3.44 -31.83
CA GLY A 329 9.18 2.79 -32.66
C GLY A 329 10.54 2.65 -31.98
N GLN A 330 10.77 3.37 -30.88
CA GLN A 330 12.00 3.32 -30.09
C GLN A 330 11.82 2.62 -28.74
N SER A 331 10.62 2.12 -28.43
CA SER A 331 10.39 1.33 -27.22
C SER A 331 10.83 -0.14 -27.44
N SER A 332 10.93 -0.91 -26.37
CA SER A 332 11.17 -2.35 -26.45
C SER A 332 9.99 -3.15 -27.02
N GLN A 333 8.82 -2.52 -27.18
CA GLN A 333 7.60 -3.10 -27.75
C GLN A 333 6.92 -2.09 -28.71
N PRO A 334 7.48 -1.88 -29.91
CA PRO A 334 6.88 -1.00 -30.92
C PRO A 334 5.51 -1.53 -31.36
N LEU A 335 4.58 -0.64 -31.74
CA LEU A 335 3.28 -1.07 -32.26
C LEU A 335 3.47 -1.85 -33.57
N THR A 336 2.85 -3.02 -33.64
CA THR A 336 2.76 -3.76 -34.90
C THR A 336 1.81 -3.06 -35.88
N PRO A 337 1.96 -3.27 -37.21
CA PRO A 337 1.01 -2.74 -38.19
C PRO A 337 -0.45 -3.09 -37.89
N THR A 338 -0.71 -4.32 -37.44
CA THR A 338 -2.04 -4.81 -37.04
C THR A 338 -2.64 -3.98 -35.89
N GLU A 339 -1.87 -3.75 -34.83
CA GLU A 339 -2.30 -2.94 -33.68
C GLU A 339 -2.55 -1.48 -34.06
N ALA A 340 -1.67 -0.92 -34.90
CA ALA A 340 -1.78 0.44 -35.40
C ALA A 340 -3.03 0.63 -36.27
N LEU A 341 -3.29 -0.27 -37.23
CA LEU A 341 -4.49 -0.26 -38.08
C LEU A 341 -5.78 -0.40 -37.25
N ALA A 342 -5.77 -1.31 -36.26
CA ALA A 342 -6.90 -1.48 -35.35
C ALA A 342 -7.16 -0.20 -34.53
N GLY A 343 -6.11 0.49 -34.08
CA GLY A 343 -6.18 1.78 -33.40
C GLY A 343 -6.79 2.87 -34.29
N LEU A 344 -6.32 3.00 -35.53
CA LEU A 344 -6.81 3.99 -36.49
C LEU A 344 -8.29 3.75 -36.86
N LEU A 345 -8.68 2.50 -37.09
CA LEU A 345 -10.08 2.13 -37.37
C LEU A 345 -11.02 2.42 -36.20
N ARG A 346 -10.59 2.14 -34.96
CA ARG A 346 -11.34 2.56 -33.76
C ARG A 346 -11.46 4.09 -33.68
N GLY A 347 -10.37 4.80 -34.02
CA GLY A 347 -10.36 6.26 -34.09
C GLY A 347 -11.34 6.85 -35.11
N LEU A 348 -11.58 6.14 -36.22
CA LEU A 348 -12.57 6.47 -37.25
C LEU A 348 -14.01 6.05 -36.86
N GLY A 349 -14.21 5.47 -35.67
CA GLY A 349 -15.52 5.10 -35.14
C GLY A 349 -16.00 3.70 -35.54
N ARG A 350 -15.11 2.81 -36.01
CA ARG A 350 -15.47 1.44 -36.38
C ARG A 350 -15.50 0.53 -35.15
N GLU A 351 -16.64 -0.11 -34.91
CA GLU A 351 -16.85 -0.98 -33.73
C GLU A 351 -16.34 -2.42 -33.94
N ARG A 352 -16.51 -2.98 -35.15
CA ARG A 352 -16.02 -4.31 -35.50
C ARG A 352 -14.69 -4.22 -36.25
N ILE A 353 -13.64 -4.65 -35.57
CA ILE A 353 -12.26 -4.63 -36.05
C ILE A 353 -11.87 -6.08 -36.44
N PRO A 354 -11.52 -6.34 -37.70
CA PRO A 354 -11.00 -7.64 -38.14
C PRO A 354 -9.70 -8.03 -37.42
N ALA A 355 -9.39 -9.33 -37.37
CA ALA A 355 -8.16 -9.83 -36.75
C ALA A 355 -6.97 -9.95 -37.72
N ASP A 356 -7.25 -10.11 -39.02
CA ASP A 356 -6.24 -10.26 -40.07
C ASP A 356 -5.70 -8.91 -40.55
N GLU A 357 -4.38 -8.81 -40.76
CA GLU A 357 -3.71 -7.57 -41.16
C GLU A 357 -4.15 -7.06 -42.55
N GLN A 358 -4.36 -7.97 -43.51
CA GLN A 358 -4.80 -7.58 -44.85
C GLN A 358 -6.23 -7.07 -44.84
N GLU A 359 -7.11 -7.73 -44.07
CA GLU A 359 -8.49 -7.28 -43.85
C GLU A 359 -8.55 -5.92 -43.15
N LEU A 360 -7.70 -5.69 -42.15
CA LEU A 360 -7.55 -4.41 -41.46
C LEU A 360 -7.11 -3.30 -42.42
N ALA A 361 -6.07 -3.54 -43.21
CA ALA A 361 -5.55 -2.56 -44.17
C ALA A 361 -6.59 -2.24 -45.25
N ALA A 362 -7.34 -3.24 -45.72
CA ALA A 362 -8.42 -3.05 -46.70
C ALA A 362 -9.59 -2.25 -46.11
N ALA A 363 -10.02 -2.57 -44.88
CA ALA A 363 -11.07 -1.84 -44.19
C ALA A 363 -10.66 -0.38 -43.94
N TYR A 364 -9.43 -0.15 -43.50
CA TYR A 364 -8.88 1.18 -43.25
C TYR A 364 -8.82 2.02 -44.53
N ARG A 365 -8.33 1.47 -45.65
CA ARG A 365 -8.36 2.17 -46.94
C ARG A 365 -9.79 2.47 -47.40
N SER A 366 -10.74 1.58 -47.13
CA SER A 366 -12.15 1.77 -47.47
C SER A 366 -12.79 2.90 -46.64
N GLU A 367 -12.47 3.01 -45.34
CA GLU A 367 -12.96 4.10 -44.49
C GLU A 367 -12.40 5.46 -44.89
N LEU A 368 -11.17 5.51 -45.41
CA LEU A 368 -10.54 6.75 -45.86
C LEU A 368 -10.88 7.11 -47.32
N ALA A 369 -11.54 6.22 -48.06
CA ALA A 369 -11.93 6.48 -49.44
C ALA A 369 -12.85 7.70 -49.53
N GLY A 370 -12.45 8.69 -50.34
CA GLY A 370 -13.22 9.93 -50.54
C GLY A 370 -13.22 10.91 -49.36
N ARG A 371 -12.49 10.64 -48.27
CA ARG A 371 -12.39 11.52 -47.10
C ARG A 371 -11.09 12.33 -47.09
N ARG A 372 -11.12 13.53 -46.52
CA ARG A 372 -9.95 14.38 -46.26
C ARG A 372 -9.54 14.29 -44.80
N VAL A 373 -8.57 13.44 -44.52
CA VAL A 373 -8.10 13.14 -43.15
C VAL A 373 -6.63 13.50 -42.99
N LEU A 374 -6.29 14.13 -41.87
CA LEU A 374 -4.91 14.32 -41.42
C LEU A 374 -4.52 13.16 -40.49
N LEU A 375 -3.36 12.56 -40.75
CA LEU A 375 -2.77 11.54 -39.91
C LEU A 375 -1.40 11.99 -39.44
N VAL A 376 -1.19 11.94 -38.12
CA VAL A 376 0.12 12.13 -37.50
C VAL A 376 0.56 10.80 -36.91
N LEU A 377 1.56 10.17 -37.53
CA LEU A 377 2.18 8.93 -37.09
C LEU A 377 3.49 9.29 -36.38
N ASP A 378 3.48 9.29 -35.05
CA ASP A 378 4.58 9.77 -34.22
C ASP A 378 5.53 8.63 -33.83
N ASP A 379 6.83 8.93 -33.76
CA ASP A 379 7.91 8.01 -33.35
C ASP A 379 7.94 6.68 -34.14
N ALA A 380 7.84 6.74 -35.46
CA ALA A 380 7.97 5.56 -36.32
C ALA A 380 9.38 4.94 -36.28
N ARG A 381 9.44 3.60 -36.35
CA ARG A 381 10.69 2.82 -36.39
C ARG A 381 11.29 2.74 -37.79
N ASP A 382 10.50 2.31 -38.77
CA ASP A 382 10.97 2.00 -40.12
C ASP A 382 9.83 2.09 -41.16
N ALA A 383 10.15 1.84 -42.42
CA ALA A 383 9.18 1.86 -43.51
C ALA A 383 8.16 0.72 -43.44
N ASP A 384 8.51 -0.43 -42.87
CA ASP A 384 7.61 -1.60 -42.76
C ASP A 384 6.47 -1.33 -41.78
N GLN A 385 6.76 -0.59 -40.70
CA GLN A 385 5.73 -0.13 -39.75
C GLN A 385 4.76 0.88 -40.37
N ILE A 386 5.22 1.68 -41.34
CA ILE A 386 4.45 2.79 -41.91
C ILE A 386 3.66 2.38 -43.14
N THR A 387 4.25 1.55 -44.01
CA THR A 387 3.71 1.26 -45.35
C THR A 387 2.26 0.74 -45.31
N PRO A 388 1.88 -0.18 -44.40
CA PRO A 388 0.50 -0.64 -44.28
C PRO A 388 -0.50 0.45 -43.83
N LEU A 389 -0.01 1.50 -43.16
CA LEU A 389 -0.80 2.60 -42.60
C LEU A 389 -1.05 3.75 -43.60
N LEU A 390 -0.40 3.70 -44.77
CA LEU A 390 -0.54 4.74 -45.78
C LEU A 390 -1.90 4.64 -46.48
N PRO A 391 -2.67 5.75 -46.56
CA PRO A 391 -3.95 5.75 -47.25
C PRO A 391 -3.74 5.64 -48.76
N GLY A 392 -4.69 5.04 -49.46
CA GLY A 392 -4.71 5.00 -50.94
C GLY A 392 -5.49 6.15 -51.59
N ALA A 393 -6.20 6.96 -50.81
CA ALA A 393 -7.12 7.98 -51.31
C ALA A 393 -6.43 9.35 -51.46
N ALA A 394 -6.73 10.05 -52.57
CA ALA A 394 -6.37 11.45 -52.72
C ALA A 394 -7.14 12.31 -51.70
N GLY A 395 -6.45 13.23 -51.01
CA GLY A 395 -7.06 14.11 -50.00
C GLY A 395 -6.59 13.87 -48.55
N CYS A 396 -5.81 12.83 -48.28
CA CYS A 396 -5.18 12.61 -46.97
C CYS A 396 -3.77 13.22 -46.89
N LEU A 397 -3.41 13.76 -45.72
CA LEU A 397 -2.05 14.15 -45.35
C LEU A 397 -1.54 13.22 -44.25
N VAL A 398 -0.37 12.62 -44.44
CA VAL A 398 0.31 11.80 -43.45
C VAL A 398 1.62 12.49 -43.04
N LEU A 399 1.70 12.92 -41.78
CA LEU A 399 2.91 13.42 -41.16
C LEU A 399 3.51 12.29 -40.33
N VAL A 400 4.68 11.81 -40.73
CA VAL A 400 5.40 10.77 -40.01
C VAL A 400 6.59 11.39 -39.30
N THR A 401 6.67 11.25 -37.98
CA THR A 401 7.89 11.56 -37.25
C THR A 401 8.64 10.27 -36.95
N GLY A 402 9.96 10.31 -37.00
CA GLY A 402 10.78 9.14 -36.70
C GLY A 402 12.21 9.54 -36.39
N ARG A 403 12.97 8.59 -35.85
CA ARG A 403 14.40 8.78 -35.54
C ARG A 403 15.33 8.02 -36.48
N ILE A 404 14.80 7.15 -37.33
CA ILE A 404 15.56 6.22 -38.17
C ILE A 404 15.08 6.32 -39.61
N GLY A 405 16.01 6.30 -40.58
CA GLY A 405 15.85 5.60 -41.87
C GLY A 405 14.51 5.65 -42.62
N LEU A 406 13.73 6.73 -42.54
CA LEU A 406 12.48 6.90 -43.32
C LEU A 406 12.75 7.16 -44.82
N SER A 407 13.97 6.89 -45.29
CA SER A 407 14.41 7.04 -46.68
C SER A 407 13.67 6.07 -47.60
N ALA A 408 13.38 4.85 -47.12
CA ALA A 408 12.65 3.82 -47.86
C ALA A 408 11.13 4.08 -47.96
N VAL A 409 10.58 5.02 -47.18
CA VAL A 409 9.18 5.46 -47.32
C VAL A 409 9.04 6.32 -48.57
N ASP A 410 8.06 6.01 -49.43
CA ASP A 410 7.70 6.86 -50.59
C ASP A 410 7.04 8.17 -50.12
N ALA A 411 7.87 9.11 -49.68
CA ALA A 411 7.45 10.40 -49.14
C ALA A 411 7.42 11.48 -50.23
N THR A 412 6.37 12.30 -50.21
CA THR A 412 6.26 13.51 -51.04
C THR A 412 7.31 14.56 -50.67
N ALA A 413 7.66 14.65 -49.38
CA ALA A 413 8.76 15.47 -48.90
C ALA A 413 9.42 14.83 -47.68
N ARG A 414 10.72 15.11 -47.50
CA ARG A 414 11.50 14.66 -46.35
C ARG A 414 12.11 15.87 -45.66
N LEU A 415 11.82 16.04 -44.38
CA LEU A 415 12.34 17.12 -43.55
C LEU A 415 13.34 16.57 -42.56
N ARG A 416 14.49 17.22 -42.45
CA ARG A 416 15.51 16.90 -41.44
C ARG A 416 15.66 18.09 -40.50
N LEU A 417 15.31 17.88 -39.23
CA LEU A 417 15.38 18.92 -38.21
C LEU A 417 16.75 18.91 -37.52
N GLY A 418 17.39 20.08 -37.51
CA GLY A 418 18.58 20.37 -36.71
C GLY A 418 18.26 21.10 -35.40
N GLY A 419 19.27 21.32 -34.57
CA GLY A 419 19.17 22.20 -33.40
C GLY A 419 18.69 23.61 -33.78
N LEU A 420 18.08 24.31 -32.83
CA LEU A 420 17.71 25.72 -32.99
C LEU A 420 18.97 26.58 -33.12
N ASP A 421 18.88 27.61 -33.96
CA ASP A 421 19.87 28.67 -33.97
C ASP A 421 19.84 29.49 -32.66
N ALA A 422 20.81 30.38 -32.49
CA ALA A 422 20.94 31.17 -31.28
C ALA A 422 19.70 32.05 -30.99
N ALA A 423 19.10 32.63 -32.02
CA ALA A 423 17.95 33.52 -31.87
C ALA A 423 16.70 32.76 -31.44
N ALA A 424 16.40 31.64 -32.10
CA ALA A 424 15.28 30.76 -31.77
C ALA A 424 15.47 30.04 -30.43
N GLY A 425 16.72 29.70 -30.08
CA GLY A 425 17.06 29.14 -28.77
C GLY A 425 16.79 30.13 -27.63
N LEU A 426 17.16 31.40 -27.80
CA LEU A 426 16.85 32.48 -26.85
C LEU A 426 15.34 32.72 -26.74
N GLU A 427 14.62 32.71 -27.86
CA GLU A 427 13.16 32.84 -27.87
C GLU A 427 12.49 31.70 -27.08
N THR A 428 12.98 30.47 -27.26
CA THR A 428 12.51 29.31 -26.50
C THR A 428 12.78 29.47 -25.01
N LEU A 429 13.97 29.95 -24.64
CA LEU A 429 14.30 30.20 -23.23
C LEU A 429 13.45 31.33 -22.63
N ARG A 430 13.18 32.42 -23.37
CA ARG A 430 12.27 33.50 -22.94
C ARG A 430 10.87 32.98 -22.62
N HIS A 431 10.38 32.04 -23.43
CA HIS A 431 9.05 31.47 -23.22
C HIS A 431 8.95 30.70 -21.90
N TRP A 432 9.96 29.88 -21.59
CA TRP A 432 9.92 29.01 -20.41
C TRP A 432 10.45 29.68 -19.14
N ALA A 433 11.55 30.43 -19.21
CA ALA A 433 12.16 31.09 -18.05
C ALA A 433 11.60 32.50 -17.75
N GLY A 434 10.88 33.09 -18.71
CA GLY A 434 10.35 34.46 -18.64
C GLY A 434 11.25 35.48 -19.35
N ALA A 435 10.63 36.36 -20.15
CA ALA A 435 11.35 37.36 -20.96
C ALA A 435 12.22 38.30 -20.12
N GLY A 436 11.67 38.83 -19.02
CA GLY A 436 12.39 39.78 -18.16
C GLY A 436 13.69 39.24 -17.57
N ARG A 437 13.79 37.93 -17.34
CA ARG A 437 15.02 37.30 -16.81
C ARG A 437 16.08 37.09 -17.88
N VAL A 438 15.65 36.62 -19.06
CA VAL A 438 16.56 36.46 -20.20
C VAL A 438 17.11 37.81 -20.66
N ASP A 439 16.27 38.85 -20.63
CA ASP A 439 16.67 40.20 -21.04
C ASP A 439 17.54 40.89 -19.98
N ALA A 440 17.43 40.51 -18.69
CA ALA A 440 18.30 40.98 -17.62
C ALA A 440 19.71 40.34 -17.62
N GLU A 441 19.84 39.09 -18.10
CA GLU A 441 21.12 38.37 -18.18
C GLU A 441 21.38 37.82 -19.61
N PRO A 442 21.51 38.68 -20.64
CA PRO A 442 21.56 38.25 -22.04
C PRO A 442 22.76 37.36 -22.38
N GLU A 443 23.93 37.62 -21.78
CA GLU A 443 25.15 36.81 -21.98
C GLU A 443 25.03 35.41 -21.35
N ALA A 444 24.45 35.31 -20.15
CA ALA A 444 24.21 34.04 -19.48
C ALA A 444 23.14 33.21 -20.21
N ALA A 445 22.10 33.86 -20.73
CA ALA A 445 21.09 33.24 -21.57
C ALA A 445 21.69 32.69 -22.88
N ALA A 446 22.52 33.47 -23.58
CA ALA A 446 23.21 33.02 -24.79
C ALA A 446 24.18 31.85 -24.51
N THR A 447 24.87 31.90 -23.37
CA THR A 447 25.72 30.79 -22.91
C THR A 447 24.88 29.53 -22.65
N THR A 448 23.70 29.68 -22.04
CA THR A 448 22.77 28.56 -21.79
C THR A 448 22.33 27.89 -23.09
N VAL A 449 21.96 28.68 -24.11
CA VAL A 449 21.62 28.17 -25.45
C VAL A 449 22.76 27.39 -26.06
N THR A 450 23.98 27.93 -25.96
CA THR A 450 25.21 27.26 -26.43
C THR A 450 25.47 25.94 -25.70
N LEU A 451 25.33 25.90 -24.37
CA LEU A 451 25.56 24.69 -23.57
C LEU A 451 24.51 23.60 -23.82
N CYS A 452 23.28 24.01 -24.13
CA CYS A 452 22.20 23.14 -24.59
C CYS A 452 22.33 22.73 -26.08
N ALA A 453 23.34 23.27 -26.78
CA ALA A 453 23.61 23.03 -28.20
C ALA A 453 22.38 23.24 -29.10
N GLY A 454 21.52 24.20 -28.76
CA GLY A 454 20.30 24.50 -29.51
C GLY A 454 19.20 23.43 -29.44
N LEU A 455 19.31 22.41 -28.58
CA LEU A 455 18.29 21.36 -28.48
C LEU A 455 17.03 21.87 -27.74
N PRO A 456 15.84 21.90 -28.36
CA PRO A 456 14.62 22.41 -27.72
C PRO A 456 14.27 21.70 -26.40
N LEU A 457 14.44 20.38 -26.34
CA LEU A 457 14.17 19.60 -25.13
C LEU A 457 15.07 20.03 -23.95
N ALA A 458 16.36 20.26 -24.22
CA ALA A 458 17.31 20.73 -23.22
C ALA A 458 16.94 22.15 -22.74
N LEU A 459 16.58 23.04 -23.68
CA LEU A 459 16.18 24.41 -23.37
C LEU A 459 14.90 24.49 -22.57
N ARG A 460 13.93 23.61 -22.85
CA ARG A 460 12.71 23.48 -22.05
C ARG A 460 13.02 23.01 -20.63
N GLU A 461 13.84 21.97 -20.47
CA GLU A 461 14.22 21.43 -19.15
C GLU A 461 14.93 22.49 -18.30
N VAL A 462 15.87 23.24 -18.90
CA VAL A 462 16.55 24.36 -18.25
C VAL A 462 15.59 25.51 -17.93
N GLY A 463 14.74 25.91 -18.90
CA GLY A 463 13.79 27.00 -18.72
C GLY A 463 12.76 26.72 -17.62
N ALA A 464 12.23 25.50 -17.56
CA ALA A 464 11.30 25.08 -16.52
C ALA A 464 11.93 25.12 -15.13
N ARG A 465 13.20 24.71 -14.99
CA ARG A 465 13.92 24.81 -13.72
C ARG A 465 14.19 26.23 -13.28
N LEU A 466 14.51 27.11 -14.23
CA LEU A 466 14.63 28.53 -13.94
C LEU A 466 13.28 29.06 -13.45
N ALA A 467 12.17 28.73 -14.11
CA ALA A 467 10.83 29.16 -13.69
C ALA A 467 10.44 28.70 -12.28
N ALA A 468 10.83 27.47 -11.90
CA ALA A 468 10.58 26.92 -10.57
C ALA A 468 11.42 27.55 -9.45
N ARG A 469 12.52 28.26 -9.79
CA ARG A 469 13.43 28.91 -8.83
C ARG A 469 13.68 30.38 -9.22
N PRO A 470 12.69 31.27 -9.01
CA PRO A 470 12.78 32.68 -9.41
C PRO A 470 13.97 33.43 -8.80
N GLU A 471 14.39 33.05 -7.60
CA GLU A 471 15.47 33.65 -6.80
C GLU A 471 16.88 33.33 -7.32
N HIS A 472 17.03 32.32 -8.17
CA HIS A 472 18.33 31.96 -8.74
C HIS A 472 18.60 32.70 -10.06
N PRO A 473 19.74 33.39 -10.23
CA PRO A 473 20.09 34.01 -11.51
C PRO A 473 20.47 32.95 -12.58
N ILE A 474 20.34 33.30 -13.87
CA ILE A 474 20.68 32.41 -14.99
C ILE A 474 22.17 32.05 -14.93
N SER A 475 23.02 33.01 -14.56
CA SER A 475 24.46 32.81 -14.35
C SER A 475 24.81 31.68 -13.36
N ALA A 476 24.04 31.51 -12.29
CA ALA A 476 24.25 30.41 -11.33
C ALA A 476 23.97 29.04 -11.96
N LEU A 477 22.97 28.94 -12.83
CA LEU A 477 22.69 27.71 -13.58
C LEU A 477 23.75 27.44 -14.65
N VAL A 478 24.25 28.48 -15.32
CA VAL A 478 25.36 28.37 -16.28
C VAL A 478 26.60 27.76 -15.62
N ALA A 479 26.93 28.12 -14.38
CA ALA A 479 28.06 27.53 -13.66
C ALA A 479 27.91 25.99 -13.53
N ARG A 480 26.69 25.50 -13.23
CA ARG A 480 26.39 24.07 -13.18
C ARG A 480 26.40 23.40 -14.55
N LEU A 481 25.88 24.08 -15.58
CA LEU A 481 25.89 23.60 -16.96
C LEU A 481 27.28 23.64 -17.62
N ARG A 482 28.28 24.29 -17.01
CA ARG A 482 29.68 24.22 -17.48
C ARG A 482 30.38 22.93 -17.03
N ASP A 483 29.84 22.20 -16.04
CA ASP A 483 30.38 20.90 -15.62
C ASP A 483 30.30 19.89 -16.79
N PRO A 484 31.37 19.15 -17.10
CA PRO A 484 31.33 18.04 -18.06
C PRO A 484 30.24 16.99 -17.79
N ARG A 485 29.74 16.88 -16.55
CA ARG A 485 28.64 15.99 -16.11
C ARG A 485 27.24 16.60 -16.28
N ARG A 486 27.10 17.74 -16.97
CA ARG A 486 25.82 18.45 -17.14
C ARG A 486 24.68 17.64 -17.75
N LEU A 487 24.95 16.49 -18.39
CA LEU A 487 23.89 15.57 -18.84
C LEU A 487 23.06 15.00 -17.69
N ALA A 488 23.64 14.85 -16.48
CA ALA A 488 22.88 14.51 -15.28
C ALA A 488 21.82 15.59 -14.97
N ALA A 489 22.16 16.85 -15.24
CA ALA A 489 21.22 17.96 -15.16
C ALA A 489 20.31 18.08 -16.40
N LEU A 490 20.38 17.20 -17.39
CA LEU A 490 19.49 17.17 -18.56
C LEU A 490 18.91 15.76 -18.72
N SER A 491 18.23 15.30 -17.67
CA SER A 491 17.75 13.92 -17.49
C SER A 491 16.89 13.42 -18.65
N SER A 492 16.00 14.28 -19.18
CA SER A 492 15.13 13.93 -20.31
C SER A 492 15.92 13.77 -21.60
N VAL A 493 16.96 14.59 -21.79
CA VAL A 493 17.86 14.52 -22.94
C VAL A 493 18.72 13.26 -22.87
N ARG A 494 19.28 12.97 -21.69
CA ARG A 494 20.08 11.77 -21.44
C ARG A 494 19.29 10.50 -21.71
N THR A 495 18.07 10.40 -21.17
CA THR A 495 17.17 9.26 -21.40
C THR A 495 16.88 9.07 -22.88
N ALA A 496 16.56 10.15 -23.60
CA ALA A 496 16.27 10.09 -25.02
C ALA A 496 17.46 9.59 -25.87
N PHE A 497 18.71 9.86 -25.46
CA PHE A 497 19.90 9.32 -26.11
C PHE A 497 20.16 7.86 -25.73
N ALA A 498 19.94 7.49 -24.47
CA ALA A 498 20.07 6.11 -24.01
C ALA A 498 19.09 5.18 -24.73
N ASP A 499 17.84 5.61 -24.92
CA ASP A 499 16.86 4.84 -25.70
C ASP A 499 17.33 4.60 -27.13
N SER A 500 17.89 5.62 -27.79
CA SER A 500 18.42 5.50 -29.15
C SER A 500 19.62 4.56 -29.26
N LEU A 501 20.48 4.48 -28.25
CA LEU A 501 21.59 3.53 -28.21
C LEU A 501 21.12 2.11 -27.89
N ARG A 502 20.17 1.95 -26.97
CA ARG A 502 19.65 0.64 -26.55
C ARG A 502 19.04 -0.16 -27.71
N VAL A 503 18.42 0.54 -28.67
CA VAL A 503 17.90 -0.08 -29.90
C VAL A 503 19.02 -0.76 -30.69
N LEU A 504 20.21 -0.16 -30.75
CA LEU A 504 21.38 -0.75 -31.41
C LEU A 504 21.99 -1.90 -30.57
N GLU A 505 22.09 -1.72 -29.26
CA GLU A 505 22.63 -2.74 -28.33
C GLU A 505 21.82 -4.05 -28.35
N THR A 506 20.51 -3.95 -28.54
CA THR A 506 19.58 -5.09 -28.54
C THR A 506 19.26 -5.61 -29.94
N SER A 507 19.85 -5.04 -30.98
CA SER A 507 19.58 -5.43 -32.38
C SER A 507 20.21 -6.80 -32.71
N PRO A 508 19.51 -7.67 -33.46
CA PRO A 508 20.09 -8.91 -33.98
C PRO A 508 21.13 -8.67 -35.09
N ASP A 509 21.19 -7.48 -35.71
CA ASP A 509 22.17 -7.14 -36.75
C ASP A 509 23.57 -6.94 -36.13
N PRO A 510 24.60 -7.71 -36.55
CA PRO A 510 25.97 -7.52 -36.07
C PRO A 510 26.53 -6.11 -36.29
N VAL A 511 26.11 -5.40 -37.34
CA VAL A 511 26.59 -4.04 -37.63
C VAL A 511 26.04 -3.04 -36.61
N ASP A 512 24.80 -3.23 -36.15
CA ASP A 512 24.18 -2.38 -35.13
C ASP A 512 24.84 -2.56 -33.76
N ARG A 513 25.21 -3.79 -33.41
CA ARG A 513 25.98 -4.07 -32.19
C ARG A 513 27.38 -3.46 -32.26
N ALA A 514 28.07 -3.58 -33.40
CA ALA A 514 29.35 -2.93 -33.61
C ALA A 514 29.25 -1.39 -33.54
N ALA A 515 28.15 -0.82 -34.03
CA ALA A 515 27.84 0.60 -33.91
C ALA A 515 27.67 1.03 -32.44
N ALA A 516 26.90 0.27 -31.65
CA ALA A 516 26.72 0.51 -30.22
C ALA A 516 28.05 0.42 -29.45
N GLU A 517 28.88 -0.57 -29.75
CA GLU A 517 30.21 -0.75 -29.15
C GLU A 517 31.18 0.39 -29.52
N ALA A 518 31.11 0.89 -30.75
CA ALA A 518 31.95 1.99 -31.22
C ALA A 518 31.53 3.35 -30.62
N PHE A 519 30.23 3.53 -30.32
CA PHE A 519 29.68 4.83 -29.90
C PHE A 519 30.39 5.49 -28.70
N PRO A 520 30.70 4.80 -27.58
CA PRO A 520 31.47 5.37 -26.47
C PRO A 520 32.85 5.91 -26.88
N LEU A 521 33.51 5.28 -27.87
CA LEU A 521 34.84 5.68 -28.34
C LEU A 521 34.82 7.06 -29.00
N LEU A 522 33.69 7.43 -29.61
CA LEU A 522 33.45 8.70 -30.31
C LEU A 522 33.38 9.91 -29.37
N GLY A 523 33.31 9.71 -28.05
CA GLY A 523 33.22 10.80 -27.08
C GLY A 523 34.36 11.83 -27.18
N LYS A 524 35.53 11.48 -27.75
CA LYS A 524 36.65 12.44 -27.88
C LYS A 524 36.50 13.36 -29.10
N GLU A 525 35.80 12.94 -30.13
CA GLU A 525 35.79 13.59 -31.45
C GLU A 525 34.57 14.51 -31.62
N SER A 526 34.73 15.68 -32.25
CA SER A 526 33.59 16.46 -32.80
C SER A 526 33.22 16.04 -34.21
N HIS A 527 34.17 15.40 -34.89
CA HIS A 527 34.10 15.04 -36.30
C HIS A 527 34.89 13.76 -36.52
N VAL A 528 34.37 12.85 -37.31
CA VAL A 528 34.99 11.57 -37.64
C VAL A 528 34.93 11.40 -39.14
N SER A 529 36.06 11.04 -39.76
CA SER A 529 36.12 10.76 -41.18
C SER A 529 36.81 9.41 -41.38
N VAL A 530 36.21 8.56 -42.19
CA VAL A 530 36.74 7.25 -42.61
C VAL A 530 36.58 7.12 -44.12
N GLU A 531 37.44 6.37 -44.78
CA GLU A 531 37.24 6.07 -46.21
C GLU A 531 36.03 5.11 -46.37
N PRO A 532 35.27 5.17 -47.47
CA PRO A 532 34.09 4.32 -47.67
C PRO A 532 34.35 2.80 -47.65
N ASP A 533 35.60 2.36 -47.80
CA ASP A 533 36.06 0.97 -47.73
C ASP A 533 36.60 0.56 -46.34
N ASP A 534 36.62 1.46 -45.36
CA ASP A 534 37.01 1.19 -43.98
C ASP A 534 35.97 0.30 -43.27
N GLY A 535 36.42 -0.69 -42.51
CA GLY A 535 35.55 -1.60 -41.75
C GLY A 535 34.68 -0.90 -40.70
N ALA A 536 35.03 0.31 -40.27
CA ALA A 536 34.23 1.15 -39.37
C ALA A 536 33.13 1.95 -40.08
N TYR A 537 33.19 2.09 -41.42
CA TYR A 537 32.21 2.86 -42.20
C TYR A 537 30.77 2.38 -41.98
N PRO A 538 30.45 1.06 -42.05
CA PRO A 538 29.08 0.59 -41.80
C PRO A 538 28.56 0.91 -40.39
N ALA A 539 29.41 0.82 -39.38
CA ALA A 539 29.03 1.10 -37.98
C ALA A 539 28.76 2.60 -37.75
N LEU A 540 29.57 3.48 -38.35
CA LEU A 540 29.33 4.92 -38.30
C LEU A 540 28.08 5.31 -39.08
N ASP A 541 27.81 4.67 -40.21
CA ASP A 541 26.59 4.91 -40.99
C ASP A 541 25.34 4.47 -40.20
N ARG A 542 25.39 3.35 -39.48
CA ARG A 542 24.33 2.95 -38.53
C ARG A 542 24.11 3.97 -37.42
N LEU A 543 25.16 4.53 -36.82
CA LEU A 543 24.98 5.60 -35.83
C LEU A 543 24.37 6.87 -36.44
N ALA A 544 24.64 7.16 -37.72
CA ALA A 544 24.04 8.27 -38.43
C ALA A 544 22.56 8.03 -38.77
N ASP A 545 22.22 6.79 -39.14
CA ASP A 545 20.84 6.33 -39.34
C ASP A 545 20.00 6.50 -38.07
N HIS A 546 20.59 6.24 -36.90
CA HIS A 546 19.95 6.43 -35.59
C HIS A 546 20.06 7.88 -35.06
N HIS A 547 20.53 8.80 -35.89
CA HIS A 547 20.74 10.22 -35.58
C HIS A 547 21.64 10.49 -34.36
N LEU A 548 22.47 9.53 -33.96
CA LEU A 548 23.56 9.73 -32.99
C LEU A 548 24.74 10.45 -33.67
N LEU A 549 24.86 10.32 -35.00
CA LEU A 549 25.76 11.10 -35.85
C LEU A 549 25.00 11.91 -36.91
N GLU A 550 25.64 12.97 -37.39
CA GLU A 550 25.20 13.74 -38.55
C GLU A 550 26.14 13.47 -39.74
N PRO A 551 25.66 12.87 -40.84
CA PRO A 551 26.45 12.59 -42.02
C PRO A 551 26.75 13.88 -42.82
N GLY A 552 27.97 13.96 -43.35
CA GLY A 552 28.46 14.95 -44.30
C GLY A 552 28.72 14.30 -45.67
N PRO A 553 29.78 14.72 -46.41
CA PRO A 553 30.25 13.97 -47.58
C PRO A 553 30.52 12.48 -47.25
N PRO A 554 30.53 11.57 -48.24
CA PRO A 554 30.77 10.14 -47.99
C PRO A 554 31.99 9.90 -47.10
N GLY A 555 31.80 9.14 -46.02
CA GLY A 555 32.84 8.84 -45.04
C GLY A 555 32.97 9.82 -43.88
N SER A 556 32.27 10.96 -43.92
CA SER A 556 32.45 12.06 -42.98
C SER A 556 31.21 12.27 -42.08
N TYR A 557 31.41 12.34 -40.76
CA TYR A 557 30.34 12.43 -39.76
C TYR A 557 30.66 13.48 -38.69
N ARG A 558 29.64 14.21 -38.23
CA ARG A 558 29.71 15.19 -37.13
C ARG A 558 28.94 14.66 -35.92
N ILE A 559 29.48 14.88 -34.73
CA ILE A 559 28.85 14.49 -33.47
C ILE A 559 28.24 15.71 -32.80
N HIS A 560 26.94 15.62 -32.46
CA HIS A 560 26.26 16.68 -31.73
C HIS A 560 26.88 16.88 -30.33
N PRO A 561 27.09 18.12 -29.83
CA PRO A 561 27.84 18.35 -28.58
C PRO A 561 27.30 17.62 -27.34
N LEU A 562 25.98 17.51 -27.20
CA LEU A 562 25.36 16.76 -26.10
C LEU A 562 25.46 15.24 -26.29
N VAL A 563 25.39 14.74 -27.53
CA VAL A 563 25.59 13.31 -27.84
C VAL A 563 27.04 12.91 -27.58
N ARG A 564 28.00 13.80 -27.88
CA ARG A 564 29.41 13.63 -27.53
C ARG A 564 29.63 13.51 -26.02
N LEU A 565 28.95 14.34 -25.23
CA LEU A 565 29.02 14.24 -23.77
C LEU A 565 28.43 12.92 -23.27
N PHE A 566 27.37 12.42 -23.92
CA PHE A 566 26.76 11.14 -23.58
C PHE A 566 27.70 9.98 -23.91
N ALA A 567 28.32 9.98 -25.09
CA ALA A 567 29.38 9.03 -25.44
C ALA A 567 30.57 9.08 -24.45
N ARG A 568 30.97 10.27 -23.96
CA ARG A 568 32.00 10.40 -22.91
C ARG A 568 31.56 9.82 -21.57
N GLU A 569 30.31 10.04 -21.19
CA GLU A 569 29.73 9.48 -19.96
C GLU A 569 29.74 7.94 -20.04
N LEU A 570 29.29 7.38 -21.15
CA LEU A 570 29.32 5.94 -21.40
C LEU A 570 30.75 5.40 -21.42
N ARG A 571 31.70 6.08 -22.05
CA ARG A 571 33.11 5.65 -22.05
C ARG A 571 33.74 5.59 -20.66
N ARG A 572 33.26 6.41 -19.71
CA ARG A 572 33.68 6.32 -18.30
C ARG A 572 33.05 5.12 -17.57
N ARG A 573 31.95 4.58 -18.12
CA ARG A 573 31.18 3.44 -17.61
C ARG A 573 31.56 2.13 -18.30
N THR A 574 31.97 2.14 -19.57
CA THR A 574 32.43 0.96 -20.32
C THR A 574 33.82 0.56 -19.81
N PRO A 575 34.00 -0.66 -19.27
CA PRO A 575 35.30 -1.14 -18.89
C PRO A 575 36.18 -1.24 -20.15
N THR A 576 37.36 -0.63 -20.14
CA THR A 576 38.45 -1.13 -20.97
C THR A 576 38.71 -2.56 -20.53
N SER A 577 38.47 -3.52 -21.41
CA SER A 577 38.85 -4.92 -21.22
C SER A 577 40.37 -5.00 -21.11
N GLU A 578 40.88 -4.82 -19.89
CA GLU A 578 42.19 -5.20 -19.34
C GLU A 578 42.50 -4.28 -18.15
N GLY A 579 42.27 -4.78 -16.94
CA GLY A 579 42.65 -4.12 -15.69
C GLY A 579 41.71 -4.47 -14.53
N ASN A 580 42.27 -5.03 -13.46
CA ASN A 580 41.63 -5.35 -12.19
C ASN A 580 40.87 -4.13 -11.62
N ARG A 581 39.59 -3.96 -11.94
CA ARG A 581 38.78 -2.84 -11.46
C ARG A 581 38.10 -3.23 -10.15
N MET A 582 38.36 -2.42 -9.13
CA MET A 582 37.72 -2.46 -7.82
C MET A 582 36.20 -2.32 -7.95
N THR A 583 35.45 -3.23 -7.32
CA THR A 583 33.97 -3.23 -7.29
C THR A 583 33.45 -2.27 -6.25
N ARG A 584 32.59 -1.32 -6.63
CA ARG A 584 32.04 -0.32 -5.72
C ARG A 584 30.68 -0.75 -5.17
N ILE A 585 30.59 -0.87 -3.85
CA ILE A 585 29.43 -1.31 -3.09
C ILE A 585 28.95 -0.16 -2.21
N VAL A 586 27.68 0.25 -2.36
CA VAL A 586 27.05 1.25 -1.51
C VAL A 586 25.94 0.60 -0.70
N LEU A 587 26.11 0.55 0.62
CA LEU A 587 25.10 0.09 1.56
C LEU A 587 24.30 1.29 2.09
N VAL A 588 22.98 1.17 2.18
CA VAL A 588 22.09 2.31 2.41
C VAL A 588 21.17 2.07 3.61
N THR A 589 21.28 2.96 4.60
CA THR A 589 20.29 3.09 5.67
C THR A 589 19.14 3.97 5.16
N MET A 590 18.01 3.33 4.87
CA MET A 590 16.80 4.02 4.41
C MET A 590 16.05 4.70 5.56
N PRO A 591 15.22 5.73 5.29
CA PRO A 591 14.43 6.44 6.30
C PRO A 591 13.53 5.56 7.15
N PHE A 592 13.16 6.11 8.30
CA PHE A 592 12.47 5.51 9.44
C PHE A 592 13.30 4.57 10.32
N ALA A 593 14.63 4.59 10.14
CA ALA A 593 15.56 4.28 11.23
C ALA A 593 15.88 5.56 12.01
N ASP A 594 16.01 5.47 13.34
CA ASP A 594 16.43 6.61 14.18
C ASP A 594 17.71 7.25 13.62
N TRP A 595 17.63 8.55 13.32
CA TRP A 595 18.71 9.30 12.68
C TRP A 595 19.92 9.52 13.60
N ARG A 596 19.76 9.29 14.92
CA ARG A 596 20.83 9.37 15.92
C ARG A 596 21.67 8.10 16.01
N LYS A 597 21.28 7.03 15.31
CA LYS A 597 21.88 5.70 15.44
C LYS A 597 22.39 5.18 14.08
N PRO A 598 23.56 4.52 14.05
CA PRO A 598 24.02 3.83 12.85
C PRO A 598 23.23 2.54 12.59
N SER A 599 23.28 2.02 11.36
CA SER A 599 22.80 0.66 11.09
C SER A 599 23.89 -0.34 11.49
N PHE A 600 23.72 -1.00 12.63
CA PHE A 600 24.71 -1.96 13.13
C PHE A 600 25.02 -3.08 12.13
N ALA A 601 23.97 -3.63 11.48
CA ALA A 601 24.12 -4.67 10.46
C ALA A 601 24.94 -4.19 9.24
N LEU A 602 24.66 -3.00 8.71
CA LEU A 602 25.42 -2.47 7.56
C LEU A 602 26.87 -2.12 7.95
N SER A 603 27.09 -1.62 9.17
CA SER A 603 28.43 -1.39 9.72
C SER A 603 29.23 -2.69 9.83
N GLN A 604 28.60 -3.80 10.22
CA GLN A 604 29.24 -5.12 10.24
C GLN A 604 29.53 -5.62 8.82
N LEU A 605 28.57 -5.52 7.89
CA LEU A 605 28.76 -5.97 6.50
C LEU A 605 29.86 -5.19 5.78
N SER A 606 29.93 -3.87 6.01
CA SER A 606 30.99 -3.00 5.48
C SER A 606 32.37 -3.43 5.99
N ALA A 607 32.54 -3.56 7.31
CA ALA A 607 33.79 -3.99 7.92
C ALA A 607 34.20 -5.39 7.42
N LEU A 608 33.25 -6.31 7.34
CA LEU A 608 33.50 -7.67 6.90
C LEU A 608 33.91 -7.75 5.42
N ALA A 609 33.23 -7.03 4.53
CA ALA A 609 33.58 -7.01 3.12
C ALA A 609 35.01 -6.47 2.90
N ARG A 610 35.40 -5.39 3.61
CA ARG A 610 36.78 -4.88 3.54
C ARG A 610 37.79 -5.88 4.09
N ARG A 611 37.46 -6.58 5.18
CA ARG A 611 38.33 -7.62 5.77
C ARG A 611 38.59 -8.78 4.81
N GLU A 612 37.54 -9.24 4.11
CA GLU A 612 37.61 -10.44 3.26
C GLU A 612 38.18 -10.15 1.85
N PHE A 613 37.96 -8.94 1.30
CA PHE A 613 38.28 -8.64 -0.10
C PHE A 613 39.32 -7.52 -0.30
N GLY A 614 39.68 -6.76 0.75
CA GLY A 614 40.67 -5.69 0.66
C GLY A 614 40.39 -4.72 -0.49
N ASP A 615 41.42 -4.42 -1.28
CA ASP A 615 41.36 -3.47 -2.41
C ASP A 615 40.55 -3.96 -3.62
N ALA A 616 40.01 -5.20 -3.60
CA ALA A 616 39.11 -5.68 -4.64
C ALA A 616 37.72 -5.03 -4.56
N VAL A 617 37.36 -4.47 -3.41
CA VAL A 617 36.08 -3.79 -3.19
C VAL A 617 36.25 -2.43 -2.52
N GLU A 618 35.45 -1.46 -2.93
CA GLU A 618 35.23 -0.22 -2.20
C GLU A 618 33.82 -0.27 -1.62
N VAL A 619 33.71 -0.34 -0.29
CA VAL A 619 32.41 -0.40 0.39
C VAL A 619 32.18 0.88 1.17
N GLU A 620 31.01 1.49 1.00
CA GLU A 620 30.59 2.70 1.69
C GLU A 620 29.20 2.51 2.30
N VAL A 621 28.95 3.04 3.50
CA VAL A 621 27.61 3.09 4.11
C VAL A 621 27.07 4.52 4.04
N ARG A 622 25.85 4.68 3.53
CA ARG A 622 25.16 5.97 3.34
C ARG A 622 23.90 6.06 4.19
N TYR A 623 23.70 7.21 4.82
CA TYR A 623 22.69 7.44 5.86
C TYR A 623 21.58 8.38 5.36
N LEU A 624 20.80 7.89 4.41
CA LEU A 624 19.71 8.67 3.82
C LEU A 624 18.60 8.95 4.86
N ASN A 625 18.50 8.14 5.91
CA ASN A 625 17.63 8.41 7.06
C ASN A 625 17.86 9.80 7.68
N ILE A 626 19.10 10.30 7.70
CA ILE A 626 19.43 11.66 8.16
C ILE A 626 18.91 12.72 7.18
N ASP A 627 19.10 12.51 5.87
CA ASP A 627 18.59 13.43 4.84
C ASP A 627 17.06 13.53 4.89
N PHE A 628 16.38 12.40 5.12
CA PHE A 628 14.93 12.36 5.24
C PHE A 628 14.39 12.94 6.54
N ALA A 629 15.12 12.82 7.65
CA ALA A 629 14.78 13.52 8.90
C ALA A 629 14.72 15.03 8.67
N HIS A 630 15.68 15.57 7.90
CA HIS A 630 15.63 16.98 7.49
C HIS A 630 14.50 17.27 6.49
N TYR A 631 14.29 16.40 5.49
CA TYR A 631 13.25 16.60 4.47
C TYR A 631 11.83 16.65 5.04
N LEU A 632 11.53 15.77 6.00
CA LEU A 632 10.23 15.69 6.67
C LEU A 632 10.11 16.66 7.85
N GLY A 633 11.23 17.13 8.40
CA GLY A 633 11.29 17.78 9.69
C GLY A 633 11.43 16.75 10.82
N VAL A 634 12.37 17.01 11.74
CA VAL A 634 12.80 16.06 12.78
C VAL A 634 11.64 15.54 13.61
N ASP A 635 10.76 16.42 14.10
CA ASP A 635 9.61 16.02 14.94
C ASP A 635 8.63 15.09 14.19
N THR A 636 8.37 15.37 12.91
CA THR A 636 7.51 14.52 12.08
C THR A 636 8.18 13.18 11.78
N TYR A 637 9.49 13.20 11.52
CA TYR A 637 10.27 12.00 11.29
C TYR A 637 10.28 11.10 12.52
N ASP A 638 10.59 11.64 13.70
CA ASP A 638 10.65 10.92 14.97
C ASP A 638 9.27 10.39 15.35
N ALA A 639 8.19 11.16 15.09
CA ALA A 639 6.83 10.67 15.27
C ALA A 639 6.53 9.42 14.43
N ILE A 640 6.96 9.40 13.16
CA ILE A 640 6.75 8.23 12.28
C ILE A 640 7.67 7.06 12.66
N ALA A 641 8.93 7.34 12.98
CA ALA A 641 9.96 6.33 13.22
C ALA A 641 9.86 5.67 14.60
N GLU A 642 9.44 6.41 15.63
CA GLU A 642 9.56 5.97 17.03
C GLU A 642 8.21 5.74 17.73
N GLN A 643 7.12 6.38 17.29
CA GLN A 643 5.83 6.23 17.96
C GLN A 643 5.03 5.04 17.43
N VAL A 644 4.65 4.14 18.34
CA VAL A 644 3.84 2.95 18.04
C VAL A 644 2.52 3.32 17.34
N SER A 645 1.90 4.45 17.70
CA SER A 645 0.66 4.94 17.08
C SER A 645 0.80 5.20 15.58
N HIS A 646 1.97 5.62 15.10
CA HIS A 646 2.24 5.83 13.68
C HIS A 646 2.78 4.56 13.00
N LEU A 647 3.59 3.77 13.70
CA LEU A 647 4.04 2.48 13.18
C LEU A 647 2.87 1.57 12.79
N MET A 648 1.83 1.56 13.62
CA MET A 648 0.64 0.72 13.44
C MET A 648 -0.31 1.18 12.32
N THR A 649 -0.01 2.28 11.63
CA THR A 649 -0.77 2.75 10.44
C THR A 649 -0.07 2.43 9.12
N GLY A 650 1.20 2.01 9.17
CA GLY A 650 2.01 1.78 7.98
C GLY A 650 2.45 3.05 7.25
N ILE A 651 2.35 4.23 7.90
CA ILE A 651 2.57 5.52 7.22
C ILE A 651 3.96 5.68 6.59
N GLY A 652 5.00 5.14 7.25
CA GLY A 652 6.37 5.23 6.72
C GLY A 652 6.48 4.56 5.34
N ASP A 653 5.99 3.33 5.20
CA ASP A 653 5.98 2.67 3.89
C ASP A 653 4.97 3.28 2.91
N TRP A 654 3.79 3.67 3.40
CA TRP A 654 2.76 4.32 2.56
C TRP A 654 3.26 5.62 1.91
N LEU A 655 4.10 6.39 2.62
CA LEU A 655 4.69 7.62 2.10
C LEU A 655 5.49 7.38 0.81
N PHE A 656 6.18 6.24 0.72
CA PHE A 656 7.01 5.88 -0.42
C PHE A 656 6.27 5.10 -1.51
N ARG A 657 4.99 4.76 -1.30
CA ARG A 657 4.15 4.04 -2.27
C ARG A 657 4.22 4.61 -3.70
N PRO A 658 4.17 5.94 -3.95
CA PRO A 658 4.26 6.49 -5.31
C PRO A 658 5.60 6.23 -6.02
N VAL A 659 6.67 6.04 -5.25
CA VAL A 659 8.02 5.77 -5.80
C VAL A 659 8.25 4.27 -5.93
N ALA A 660 7.77 3.50 -4.96
CA ALA A 660 7.88 2.04 -4.92
C ALA A 660 6.98 1.36 -5.96
N PHE A 661 5.80 1.92 -6.21
CA PHE A 661 4.77 1.36 -7.10
C PHE A 661 4.09 2.48 -7.93
N PRO A 662 4.82 3.10 -8.87
CA PRO A 662 4.37 4.30 -9.58
C PRO A 662 3.13 4.07 -10.47
N ASP A 663 2.85 2.83 -10.85
CA ASP A 663 1.70 2.47 -11.70
C ASP A 663 0.37 2.41 -10.93
N LEU A 664 0.41 2.47 -9.59
CA LEU A 664 -0.78 2.44 -8.76
C LEU A 664 -1.44 3.82 -8.67
N ALA A 665 -2.76 3.85 -8.76
CA ALA A 665 -3.53 5.05 -8.45
C ALA A 665 -3.29 5.50 -7.01
N ASP A 666 -3.28 6.82 -6.79
CA ASP A 666 -3.15 7.37 -5.45
C ASP A 666 -4.38 7.04 -4.59
N ASN A 667 -4.14 6.69 -3.33
CA ASN A 667 -5.16 6.29 -2.36
C ASN A 667 -5.10 7.14 -1.08
N ALA A 668 -4.54 8.36 -1.16
CA ALA A 668 -4.40 9.27 -0.03
C ALA A 668 -5.70 9.52 0.75
N ASP A 669 -6.82 9.76 0.06
CA ASP A 669 -8.09 10.02 0.74
C ASP A 669 -8.56 8.81 1.56
N ASP A 670 -8.49 7.60 0.99
CA ASP A 670 -8.84 6.35 1.66
C ASP A 670 -7.92 6.08 2.86
N TYR A 671 -6.61 6.23 2.67
CA TYR A 671 -5.61 6.05 3.72
C TYR A 671 -5.81 7.00 4.91
N PHE A 672 -5.96 8.31 4.66
CA PHE A 672 -6.16 9.29 5.72
C PHE A 672 -7.55 9.16 6.38
N GLN A 673 -8.58 8.78 5.62
CA GLN A 673 -9.89 8.47 6.19
C GLN A 673 -9.83 7.26 7.13
N ARG A 674 -8.93 6.29 6.90
CA ARG A 674 -8.80 5.10 7.74
C ARG A 674 -8.08 5.35 9.05
N TYR A 675 -6.91 5.98 9.04
CA TYR A 675 -6.04 6.07 10.22
C TYR A 675 -5.95 7.44 10.88
N TYR A 676 -6.34 8.48 10.16
CA TYR A 676 -6.15 9.86 10.55
C TYR A 676 -7.44 10.66 10.34
N ALA A 677 -8.59 10.04 10.63
CA ALA A 677 -9.89 10.70 10.56
C ALA A 677 -10.06 11.69 11.73
N GLY A 678 -10.30 12.96 11.43
CA GLY A 678 -10.60 13.98 12.43
C GLY A 678 -9.92 15.32 12.16
N SER A 679 -10.27 16.34 12.93
CA SER A 679 -9.68 17.67 12.81
C SER A 679 -8.27 17.76 13.39
N ALA A 680 -7.94 16.91 14.37
CA ALA A 680 -6.64 16.92 15.07
C ALA A 680 -5.46 16.49 14.17
N SER A 681 -5.73 15.70 13.13
CA SER A 681 -4.73 15.19 12.18
C SER A 681 -4.57 16.04 10.92
N ARG A 682 -5.33 17.14 10.79
CA ARG A 682 -5.39 17.93 9.55
C ARG A 682 -4.04 18.50 9.15
N GLU A 683 -3.34 19.14 10.08
CA GLU A 683 -2.03 19.74 9.83
C GLU A 683 -0.99 18.67 9.46
N PHE A 684 -0.96 17.57 10.21
CA PHE A 684 -0.12 16.42 9.90
C PHE A 684 -0.41 15.86 8.51
N ARG A 685 -1.69 15.72 8.13
CA ARG A 685 -2.09 15.29 6.78
C ARG A 685 -1.59 16.25 5.70
N GLU A 686 -1.82 17.54 5.86
CA GLU A 686 -1.41 18.56 4.88
C GLU A 686 0.12 18.54 4.68
N HIS A 687 0.88 18.51 5.77
CA HIS A 687 2.34 18.40 5.73
C HIS A 687 2.83 17.11 5.06
N ILE A 688 2.26 15.96 5.42
CA ILE A 688 2.64 14.67 4.82
C ILE A 688 2.35 14.64 3.32
N LEU A 689 1.20 15.16 2.88
CA LEU A 689 0.85 15.18 1.45
C LEU A 689 1.75 16.14 0.65
N GLU A 690 2.12 17.28 1.23
CA GLU A 690 3.09 18.20 0.63
C GLU A 690 4.45 17.51 0.42
N ARG A 691 4.99 16.86 1.45
CA ARG A 691 6.28 16.14 1.35
C ARG A 691 6.19 14.94 0.43
N ARG A 692 5.08 14.21 0.43
CA ARG A 692 4.88 13.06 -0.46
C ARG A 692 4.89 13.46 -1.94
N ALA A 693 4.41 14.66 -2.29
CA ALA A 693 4.40 15.12 -3.68
C ALA A 693 5.82 15.29 -4.26
N GLY A 694 6.81 15.68 -3.45
CA GLY A 694 8.19 15.90 -3.87
C GLY A 694 9.14 14.71 -3.65
N ILE A 695 8.65 13.60 -3.10
CA ILE A 695 9.51 12.53 -2.58
C ILE A 695 10.29 11.79 -3.68
N ALA A 696 9.71 11.64 -4.87
CA ALA A 696 10.34 10.97 -6.00
C ALA A 696 11.57 11.74 -6.52
N ASP A 697 11.45 13.06 -6.63
CA ASP A 697 12.53 13.95 -7.05
C ASP A 697 13.63 13.97 -6.00
N PHE A 698 13.25 14.04 -4.72
CA PHE A 698 14.22 13.98 -3.62
C PHE A 698 15.01 12.67 -3.60
N CYS A 699 14.36 11.52 -3.84
CA CYS A 699 15.07 10.24 -3.99
C CYS A 699 16.07 10.26 -5.15
N ALA A 700 15.71 10.85 -6.29
CA ALA A 700 16.61 10.96 -7.45
C ALA A 700 17.82 11.87 -7.18
N GLU A 701 17.61 12.98 -6.46
CA GLU A 701 18.69 13.86 -6.02
C GLU A 701 19.66 13.13 -5.08
N LEU A 702 19.13 12.42 -4.07
CA LEU A 702 19.94 11.65 -3.12
C LEU A 702 20.71 10.50 -3.78
N ALA A 703 20.11 9.80 -4.75
CA ALA A 703 20.78 8.73 -5.47
C ALA A 703 22.06 9.22 -6.18
N VAL A 704 22.04 10.43 -6.75
CA VAL A 704 23.21 11.05 -7.37
C VAL A 704 24.17 11.62 -6.32
N GLN A 705 23.64 12.31 -5.31
CA GLN A 705 24.44 12.94 -4.25
C GLN A 705 25.33 11.92 -3.52
N HIS A 706 24.76 10.75 -3.21
CA HIS A 706 25.43 9.70 -2.43
C HIS A 706 26.13 8.66 -3.32
N GLY A 707 26.10 8.84 -4.65
CA GLY A 707 26.81 8.00 -5.61
C GLY A 707 26.21 6.62 -5.87
N LEU A 708 24.91 6.44 -5.61
CA LEU A 708 24.19 5.19 -5.87
C LEU A 708 24.04 4.95 -7.38
N ASP A 709 23.98 6.03 -8.18
CA ASP A 709 23.89 6.00 -9.64
C ASP A 709 25.18 5.55 -10.35
N THR A 710 26.26 5.37 -9.59
CA THR A 710 27.59 4.97 -10.08
C THR A 710 28.15 3.74 -9.36
N ALA A 711 27.39 3.17 -8.43
CA ALA A 711 27.78 1.95 -7.72
C ALA A 711 27.52 0.71 -8.59
N ASP A 712 28.37 -0.31 -8.43
CA ASP A 712 28.18 -1.62 -9.07
C ASP A 712 27.15 -2.43 -8.28
N ILE A 713 27.16 -2.31 -6.95
CA ILE A 713 26.21 -2.94 -6.03
C ILE A 713 25.61 -1.89 -5.10
N VAL A 714 24.29 -1.87 -4.96
CA VAL A 714 23.56 -1.07 -3.96
C VAL A 714 22.76 -1.99 -3.05
N GLY A 715 23.13 -2.03 -1.76
CA GLY A 715 22.46 -2.85 -0.76
C GLY A 715 21.60 -2.03 0.20
N PHE A 716 20.35 -2.43 0.38
CA PHE A 716 19.41 -1.80 1.30
C PHE A 716 19.15 -2.70 2.50
N THR A 717 18.89 -2.08 3.66
CA THR A 717 18.37 -2.77 4.84
C THR A 717 16.93 -2.36 5.09
N SER A 718 16.08 -3.31 5.44
CA SER A 718 14.66 -3.11 5.72
C SER A 718 14.26 -3.71 7.06
N MET A 719 13.94 -2.82 8.00
CA MET A 719 13.30 -3.11 9.27
C MET A 719 12.03 -2.26 9.40
N PHE A 720 10.92 -2.85 9.85
CA PHE A 720 9.65 -2.15 10.06
C PHE A 720 9.22 -1.33 8.83
N ALA A 721 9.20 0.00 8.92
CA ALA A 721 8.68 0.91 7.90
C ALA A 721 9.69 1.31 6.79
N GLN A 722 10.79 0.57 6.63
CA GLN A 722 11.84 0.86 5.64
C GLN A 722 11.62 0.20 4.26
N HIS A 723 10.55 -0.59 4.11
CA HIS A 723 10.42 -1.55 3.03
C HIS A 723 10.12 -0.90 1.66
N ALA A 724 9.01 -0.18 1.56
CA ALA A 724 8.62 0.56 0.37
C ALA A 724 9.64 1.66 0.05
N ALA A 725 10.24 2.27 1.07
CA ALA A 725 11.33 3.24 0.87
C ALA A 725 12.50 2.60 0.11
N SER A 726 12.95 1.42 0.56
CA SER A 726 14.03 0.66 -0.08
C SER A 726 13.68 0.26 -1.52
N ILE A 727 12.46 -0.24 -1.76
CA ILE A 727 11.98 -0.60 -3.11
C ILE A 727 11.96 0.64 -4.02
N GLY A 728 11.44 1.75 -3.53
CA GLY A 728 11.39 3.02 -4.26
C GLY A 728 12.78 3.51 -4.66
N MET A 729 13.73 3.49 -3.72
CA MET A 729 15.11 3.87 -4.03
C MET A 729 15.78 2.89 -5.00
N ALA A 730 15.55 1.58 -4.89
CA ALA A 730 16.05 0.60 -5.85
C ALA A 730 15.54 0.89 -7.28
N ARG A 731 14.25 1.24 -7.44
CA ARG A 731 13.69 1.71 -8.73
C ARG A 731 14.42 2.95 -9.25
N VAL A 732 14.68 3.93 -8.39
CA VAL A 732 15.44 5.14 -8.76
C VAL A 732 16.86 4.77 -9.22
N VAL A 733 17.54 3.89 -8.49
CA VAL A 733 18.88 3.40 -8.84
C VAL A 733 18.86 2.71 -10.21
N LYS A 734 17.98 1.73 -10.43
CA LYS A 734 17.87 1.01 -11.71
C LYS A 734 17.56 1.93 -12.89
N ARG A 735 16.81 3.02 -12.67
CA ARG A 735 16.55 4.04 -13.70
C ARG A 735 17.80 4.86 -14.06
N LEU A 736 18.66 5.16 -13.09
CA LEU A 736 19.89 5.94 -13.31
C LEU A 736 21.08 5.07 -13.77
N ASN A 737 21.13 3.83 -13.27
CA ASN A 737 22.10 2.79 -13.56
C ASN A 737 21.41 1.42 -13.70
N PRO A 738 20.97 1.04 -14.91
CA PRO A 738 20.32 -0.26 -15.14
C PRO A 738 21.18 -1.48 -14.80
N ASN A 739 22.51 -1.31 -14.80
CA ASN A 739 23.47 -2.38 -14.54
C ASN A 739 23.79 -2.56 -13.05
N ALA A 740 23.34 -1.66 -12.17
CA ALA A 740 23.57 -1.79 -10.73
C ALA A 740 22.87 -3.06 -10.22
N VAL A 741 23.60 -3.88 -9.46
CA VAL A 741 23.01 -4.97 -8.70
C VAL A 741 22.40 -4.40 -7.42
N THR A 742 21.13 -4.65 -7.19
CA THR A 742 20.34 -4.15 -6.07
C THR A 742 20.01 -5.29 -5.12
N LEU A 743 20.35 -5.09 -3.86
CA LEU A 743 20.22 -6.11 -2.81
C LEU A 743 19.30 -5.59 -1.72
N LEU A 744 18.51 -6.47 -1.11
CA LEU A 744 17.70 -6.14 0.06
C LEU A 744 17.93 -7.15 1.17
N GLY A 745 18.13 -6.69 2.40
CA GLY A 745 18.20 -7.54 3.59
C GLY A 745 17.50 -6.91 4.78
N GLY A 746 17.61 -7.53 5.96
CA GLY A 746 17.01 -7.04 7.20
C GLY A 746 15.81 -7.88 7.64
N ALA A 747 15.22 -7.50 8.78
CA ALA A 747 14.18 -8.30 9.45
C ALA A 747 12.93 -8.54 8.57
N ASN A 748 12.57 -7.58 7.71
CA ASN A 748 11.44 -7.72 6.79
C ASN A 748 11.70 -8.71 5.65
N CYS A 749 12.94 -9.22 5.51
CA CYS A 749 13.34 -10.17 4.47
C CYS A 749 13.42 -11.61 5.00
N GLU A 750 13.20 -11.83 6.29
CA GLU A 750 13.28 -13.15 6.88
C GLU A 750 12.17 -14.09 6.35
N ALA A 751 12.52 -15.34 6.09
CA ALA A 751 11.62 -16.33 5.50
C ALA A 751 10.33 -16.51 6.33
N PRO A 752 9.13 -16.37 5.71
CA PRO A 752 8.87 -16.46 4.27
C PRO A 752 8.78 -15.11 3.54
N MET A 753 8.94 -13.98 4.23
CA MET A 753 8.71 -12.64 3.66
C MET A 753 9.66 -12.36 2.50
N GLY A 754 10.94 -12.70 2.65
CA GLY A 754 11.97 -12.56 1.61
C GLY A 754 11.61 -13.20 0.28
N ALA A 755 10.90 -14.33 0.30
CA ALA A 755 10.53 -15.05 -0.91
C ALA A 755 9.43 -14.32 -1.68
N VAL A 756 8.48 -13.69 -0.97
CA VAL A 756 7.46 -12.84 -1.60
C VAL A 756 8.13 -11.64 -2.26
N ILE A 757 9.13 -11.04 -1.61
CA ILE A 757 9.82 -9.86 -2.15
C ILE A 757 10.60 -10.22 -3.41
N ALA A 758 11.40 -11.30 -3.36
CA ALA A 758 12.16 -11.77 -4.52
C ALA A 758 11.27 -12.17 -5.71
N GLN A 759 10.02 -12.56 -5.44
CA GLN A 759 9.02 -12.90 -6.45
C GLN A 759 8.31 -11.67 -7.03
N GLU A 760 7.85 -10.76 -6.16
CA GLU A 760 6.90 -9.69 -6.53
C GLU A 760 7.58 -8.34 -6.82
N VAL A 761 8.87 -8.19 -6.49
CA VAL A 761 9.63 -6.94 -6.66
C VAL A 761 10.75 -7.12 -7.68
N ASP A 762 10.46 -6.75 -8.92
CA ASP A 762 11.31 -6.88 -10.10
C ASP A 762 12.64 -6.09 -10.03
N VAL A 763 12.66 -5.00 -9.25
CA VAL A 763 13.85 -4.14 -9.14
C VAL A 763 14.84 -4.56 -8.05
N ILE A 764 14.61 -5.68 -7.36
CA ILE A 764 15.55 -6.24 -6.37
C ILE A 764 16.12 -7.54 -6.93
N ASP A 765 17.43 -7.55 -7.21
CA ASP A 765 18.07 -8.70 -7.86
C ASP A 765 18.28 -9.88 -6.89
N ALA A 766 18.53 -9.59 -5.61
CA ALA A 766 18.64 -10.60 -4.58
C ALA A 766 18.19 -10.10 -3.19
N VAL A 767 17.51 -10.98 -2.46
CA VAL A 767 17.02 -10.77 -1.10
C VAL A 767 17.77 -11.67 -0.12
N PHE A 768 18.34 -11.10 0.92
CA PHE A 768 19.02 -11.80 2.00
C PHE A 768 18.04 -12.12 3.12
N SER A 769 17.71 -13.40 3.26
CA SER A 769 16.83 -13.93 4.30
C SER A 769 17.64 -14.34 5.52
N GLY A 770 17.43 -13.66 6.65
CA GLY A 770 18.17 -13.90 7.90
C GLY A 770 19.59 -13.27 7.92
N PRO A 771 20.48 -13.73 8.81
CA PRO A 771 21.82 -13.17 8.97
C PRO A 771 22.66 -13.26 7.69
N ALA A 772 23.26 -12.13 7.28
CA ALA A 772 24.00 -12.03 6.02
C ALA A 772 25.53 -12.13 6.18
N LEU A 773 26.05 -12.37 7.39
CA LEU A 773 27.50 -12.38 7.66
C LEU A 773 28.25 -13.52 6.94
N HIS A 774 27.56 -14.58 6.51
CA HIS A 774 28.14 -15.62 5.65
C HIS A 774 27.75 -15.46 4.18
N SER A 775 26.46 -15.24 3.90
CA SER A 775 25.93 -15.22 2.54
C SER A 775 26.38 -13.98 1.76
N PHE A 776 26.55 -12.81 2.39
CA PHE A 776 26.96 -11.60 1.69
C PHE A 776 28.39 -11.66 1.14
N PRO A 777 29.41 -12.09 1.92
CA PRO A 777 30.74 -12.36 1.35
C PRO A 777 30.71 -13.44 0.26
N GLN A 778 29.94 -14.51 0.42
CA GLN A 778 29.80 -15.53 -0.63
C GLN A 778 29.23 -14.94 -1.92
N TYR A 779 28.21 -14.08 -1.80
CA TYR A 779 27.60 -13.40 -2.92
C TYR A 779 28.60 -12.49 -3.65
N ILE A 780 29.32 -11.63 -2.92
CA ILE A 780 30.37 -10.78 -3.49
C ILE A 780 31.43 -11.63 -4.20
N LYS A 781 31.86 -12.72 -3.57
CA LYS A 781 32.84 -13.63 -4.15
C LYS A 781 32.39 -14.20 -5.50
N GLN A 782 31.15 -14.68 -5.62
CA GLN A 782 30.63 -15.20 -6.90
C GLN A 782 30.66 -14.13 -8.01
N LEU A 783 30.37 -12.87 -7.65
CA LEU A 783 30.43 -11.76 -8.60
C LEU A 783 31.87 -11.43 -9.01
N LEU A 784 32.81 -11.37 -8.06
CA LEU A 784 34.23 -11.12 -8.32
C LEU A 784 34.89 -12.26 -9.13
N ASP A 785 34.50 -13.51 -8.87
CA ASP A 785 35.00 -14.69 -9.57
C ASP A 785 34.39 -14.86 -10.97
N GLY A 786 33.45 -13.97 -11.38
CA GLY A 786 32.79 -14.03 -12.69
C GLY A 786 31.84 -15.23 -12.83
N THR A 787 31.27 -15.70 -11.73
CA THR A 787 30.38 -16.88 -11.66
C THR A 787 29.00 -16.52 -11.08
N PRO A 788 28.28 -15.56 -11.68
CA PRO A 788 27.04 -15.01 -11.13
C PRO A 788 25.94 -16.06 -10.94
N GLU A 789 25.89 -17.12 -11.74
CA GLU A 789 24.92 -18.23 -11.58
C GLU A 789 25.05 -18.92 -10.21
N GLY A 790 26.24 -18.89 -9.61
CA GLY A 790 26.50 -19.48 -8.29
C GLY A 790 25.75 -18.80 -7.15
N VAL A 791 25.21 -17.59 -7.35
CA VAL A 791 24.44 -16.88 -6.31
C VAL A 791 23.11 -17.57 -6.00
N HIS A 792 22.53 -18.28 -6.97
CA HIS A 792 21.25 -18.97 -6.82
C HIS A 792 21.30 -20.17 -5.88
N GLU A 793 22.50 -20.68 -5.59
CA GLU A 793 22.72 -21.81 -4.71
C GLU A 793 23.13 -21.42 -3.28
N ILE A 794 23.28 -20.11 -2.99
CA ILE A 794 23.70 -19.63 -1.68
C ILE A 794 22.52 -19.73 -0.69
N PRO A 795 22.62 -20.50 0.41
CA PRO A 795 21.58 -20.56 1.42
C PRO A 795 21.29 -19.19 2.04
N GLY A 796 20.01 -18.82 2.10
CA GLY A 796 19.58 -17.50 2.59
C GLY A 796 19.65 -16.37 1.57
N VAL A 797 19.99 -16.66 0.30
CA VAL A 797 19.88 -15.70 -0.81
C VAL A 797 18.72 -16.13 -1.70
N LEU A 798 17.73 -15.25 -1.83
CA LEU A 798 16.53 -15.43 -2.62
C LEU A 798 16.59 -14.55 -3.87
N THR A 799 16.39 -15.14 -5.04
CA THR A 799 16.30 -14.44 -6.32
C THR A 799 15.01 -14.85 -7.02
N ALA A 800 14.62 -14.13 -8.07
CA ALA A 800 13.47 -14.50 -8.90
C ALA A 800 13.55 -15.95 -9.43
N GLN A 801 14.76 -16.52 -9.59
CA GLN A 801 14.95 -17.89 -10.07
C GLN A 801 14.68 -18.95 -9.00
N ASN A 802 15.11 -18.72 -7.75
CA ASN A 802 15.09 -19.76 -6.70
C ASN A 802 13.98 -19.56 -5.65
N CYS A 803 13.30 -18.40 -5.64
CA CYS A 803 12.34 -18.02 -4.60
C CYS A 803 11.08 -18.89 -4.54
N HIS A 804 10.82 -19.73 -5.55
CA HIS A 804 9.71 -20.67 -5.57
C HIS A 804 10.09 -22.06 -5.05
N GLU A 805 11.39 -22.37 -4.95
CA GLU A 805 11.85 -23.69 -4.55
C GLU A 805 11.70 -23.89 -3.03
N PRO A 806 11.06 -24.98 -2.56
CA PRO A 806 10.84 -25.22 -1.13
C PRO A 806 12.12 -25.19 -0.28
N ARG A 807 13.26 -25.58 -0.86
CA ARG A 807 14.56 -25.57 -0.18
C ARG A 807 15.08 -24.15 0.13
N PHE A 808 14.72 -23.16 -0.68
CA PHE A 808 15.15 -21.77 -0.49
C PHE A 808 14.11 -20.92 0.22
N VAL A 809 12.81 -21.14 -0.03
CA VAL A 809 11.70 -20.39 0.60
C VAL A 809 11.82 -20.35 2.13
N LYS A 810 12.29 -21.44 2.74
CA LYS A 810 12.48 -21.58 4.20
C LYS A 810 13.94 -21.42 4.63
N ALA A 811 14.87 -21.30 3.69
CA ALA A 811 16.28 -21.17 4.03
C ALA A 811 16.59 -19.76 4.50
N VAL A 812 17.52 -19.70 5.45
CA VAL A 812 18.14 -18.46 5.91
C VAL A 812 19.64 -18.55 5.89
N GLY A 813 20.26 -17.38 5.88
CA GLY A 813 21.69 -17.23 6.01
C GLY A 813 22.17 -17.74 7.37
N ARG A 814 23.41 -18.22 7.39
CA ARG A 814 24.04 -18.69 8.62
C ARG A 814 24.66 -17.50 9.37
N ASP A 815 24.57 -17.56 10.70
CA ASP A 815 25.36 -16.71 11.58
C ASP A 815 26.83 -17.09 11.58
N ARG A 816 27.71 -16.08 11.60
CA ARG A 816 29.09 -16.26 12.08
C ARG A 816 29.08 -16.41 13.60
N SER A 817 30.10 -17.09 14.14
CA SER A 817 30.32 -17.13 15.59
C SER A 817 30.34 -15.71 16.14
N ILE A 818 29.62 -15.45 17.24
CA ILE A 818 29.65 -14.14 17.93
C ILE A 818 31.07 -13.77 18.40
N ASP A 819 31.91 -14.80 18.52
CA ASP A 819 33.30 -14.73 18.90
C ASP A 819 34.27 -14.46 17.73
N ASP A 820 33.83 -14.53 16.45
CA ASP A 820 34.55 -13.98 15.28
C ASP A 820 34.34 -12.46 15.25
N TYR A 821 34.84 -11.80 16.30
CA TYR A 821 34.66 -10.37 16.52
C TYR A 821 35.54 -9.55 15.57
N PHE A 822 34.92 -8.56 14.94
CA PHE A 822 35.57 -7.51 14.18
C PHE A 822 34.86 -6.18 14.47
N ARG A 823 35.61 -5.07 14.37
CA ARG A 823 35.09 -3.73 14.67
C ARG A 823 34.09 -3.30 13.60
N PRO A 824 32.85 -2.95 13.95
CA PRO A 824 31.90 -2.38 13.00
C PRO A 824 32.43 -1.06 12.43
N ASP A 825 32.14 -0.80 11.15
CA ASP A 825 32.51 0.46 10.51
C ASP A 825 31.48 1.56 10.79
N TYR A 826 31.81 2.48 11.70
CA TYR A 826 30.99 3.66 12.00
C TYR A 826 31.40 4.94 11.27
N SER A 827 32.45 4.91 10.45
CA SER A 827 33.01 6.11 9.82
C SER A 827 31.99 6.86 8.96
N GLY A 828 31.19 6.14 8.17
CA GLY A 828 30.13 6.71 7.35
C GLY A 828 29.03 7.39 8.17
N PHE A 829 28.72 6.86 9.36
CA PHE A 829 27.72 7.44 10.25
C PHE A 829 28.23 8.72 10.89
N VAL A 830 29.43 8.66 11.49
CA VAL A 830 30.08 9.81 12.14
C VAL A 830 30.16 10.98 11.16
N SER A 831 30.64 10.72 9.94
CA SER A 831 30.74 11.75 8.90
C SER A 831 29.38 12.34 8.51
N ALA A 832 28.35 11.50 8.31
CA ALA A 832 27.01 11.96 7.94
C ALA A 832 26.32 12.75 9.07
N PHE A 833 26.49 12.30 10.31
CA PHE A 833 25.93 12.94 11.49
C PHE A 833 26.57 14.31 11.72
N ASP A 834 27.90 14.40 11.74
CA ASP A 834 28.61 15.67 11.94
C ASP A 834 28.32 16.68 10.83
N ALA A 835 28.24 16.23 9.57
CA ALA A 835 27.92 17.10 8.44
C ALA A 835 26.50 17.71 8.52
N ASN A 836 25.59 17.10 9.29
CA ASN A 836 24.21 17.54 9.41
C ASN A 836 23.82 18.00 10.83
N ARG A 837 24.75 17.98 11.80
CA ARG A 837 24.47 18.20 13.22
C ARG A 837 23.73 19.52 13.50
N ASP A 838 24.11 20.59 12.83
CA ASP A 838 23.46 21.91 12.98
C ASP A 838 22.02 21.90 12.46
N ARG A 839 21.75 21.16 11.38
CA ARG A 839 20.40 21.01 10.81
C ARG A 839 19.50 20.09 11.62
N LEU A 840 20.09 19.25 12.47
CA LEU A 840 19.41 18.29 13.35
C LEU A 840 19.12 18.87 14.76
N GLY A 841 19.14 20.20 14.91
CA GLY A 841 18.87 20.88 16.18
C GLY A 841 20.11 21.34 16.95
N GLY A 842 21.31 21.18 16.39
CA GLY A 842 22.57 21.61 17.00
C GLY A 842 23.10 20.67 18.08
N PRO A 843 24.29 20.95 18.66
CA PRO A 843 25.02 20.00 19.50
C PRO A 843 24.33 19.62 20.81
N GLU A 844 23.45 20.48 21.33
CA GLU A 844 22.69 20.22 22.57
C GLU A 844 21.55 19.20 22.35
N VAL A 845 20.98 19.16 21.15
CA VAL A 845 19.84 18.30 20.79
C VAL A 845 20.33 17.05 20.03
N ALA A 846 21.20 17.24 19.04
CA ALA A 846 21.77 16.17 18.24
C ALA A 846 22.93 15.47 18.97
N LYS A 847 22.56 14.49 19.81
CA LYS A 847 23.48 13.59 20.51
C LYS A 847 23.53 12.23 19.80
N PRO A 848 24.70 11.77 19.34
CA PRO A 848 24.82 10.49 18.66
C PRO A 848 24.73 9.33 19.66
N ILE A 849 24.33 8.17 19.14
CA ILE A 849 24.24 6.91 19.88
C ILE A 849 24.93 5.83 19.06
N LEU A 850 25.79 5.02 19.67
CA LEU A 850 26.45 3.89 19.00
C LEU A 850 25.94 2.55 19.52
N PHE A 851 25.77 1.61 18.59
CA PHE A 851 25.37 0.25 18.93
C PHE A 851 26.56 -0.66 19.22
N PHE A 852 26.31 -1.76 19.92
CA PHE A 852 27.23 -2.88 20.06
C PHE A 852 26.45 -4.19 20.27
N GLU A 853 27.11 -5.32 20.11
CA GLU A 853 26.50 -6.66 20.24
C GLU A 853 27.43 -7.55 21.07
N THR A 854 26.86 -8.22 22.07
CA THR A 854 27.56 -9.17 22.94
C THR A 854 26.87 -10.53 23.04
N SER A 855 25.67 -10.70 22.49
CA SER A 855 24.99 -11.99 22.40
C SER A 855 23.94 -12.01 21.30
N ARG A 856 23.61 -13.23 20.85
CA ARG A 856 22.54 -13.51 19.88
C ARG A 856 21.56 -14.52 20.42
N GLY A 857 20.30 -14.41 20.00
CA GLY A 857 19.20 -15.20 20.53
C GLY A 857 18.76 -14.72 21.91
N CYS A 858 18.00 -15.56 22.63
CA CYS A 858 17.50 -15.21 23.97
C CYS A 858 17.51 -16.43 24.89
N TRP A 859 18.36 -16.45 25.92
CA TRP A 859 18.44 -17.60 26.83
C TRP A 859 17.14 -17.86 27.59
N TRP A 860 16.29 -16.85 27.79
CA TRP A 860 14.95 -17.04 28.35
C TRP A 860 14.00 -17.61 27.30
N GLY A 861 13.96 -17.00 26.10
CA GLY A 861 13.12 -17.43 25.00
C GLY A 861 13.37 -18.88 24.58
N GLN A 862 14.64 -19.33 24.61
CA GLN A 862 15.03 -20.72 24.33
C GLN A 862 14.39 -21.72 25.31
N ARG A 863 14.16 -21.30 26.56
CA ARG A 863 13.53 -22.13 27.59
C ARG A 863 12.01 -21.94 27.65
N SER A 864 11.54 -20.71 27.50
CA SER A 864 10.16 -20.30 27.74
C SER A 864 9.84 -19.07 26.88
N HIS A 865 9.61 -19.30 25.59
CA HIS A 865 9.29 -18.25 24.62
C HIS A 865 8.09 -17.41 25.09
N CYS A 866 8.31 -16.10 25.24
CA CYS A 866 7.26 -15.14 25.55
C CYS A 866 6.16 -15.20 24.48
N THR A 867 4.89 -15.26 24.87
CA THR A 867 3.78 -15.61 23.95
C THR A 867 3.56 -14.62 22.82
N PHE A 868 3.96 -13.36 22.99
CA PHE A 868 3.80 -12.27 22.03
C PHE A 868 5.08 -11.89 21.27
N CYS A 869 6.23 -12.47 21.63
CA CYS A 869 7.51 -12.04 21.06
C CYS A 869 7.71 -12.63 19.68
N GLY A 870 7.78 -11.80 18.63
CA GLY A 870 8.06 -12.22 17.26
C GLY A 870 9.54 -12.16 16.84
N LEU A 871 10.46 -12.03 17.80
CA LEU A 871 11.90 -11.88 17.51
C LEU A 871 12.59 -13.24 17.33
N ASN A 872 13.68 -13.28 16.57
CA ASN A 872 14.46 -14.50 16.27
C ASN A 872 13.64 -15.58 15.54
N GLY A 873 13.00 -15.24 14.41
CA GLY A 873 12.18 -16.20 13.65
C GLY A 873 12.92 -17.46 13.17
N GLN A 874 14.26 -17.42 13.12
CA GLN A 874 15.14 -18.55 12.81
C GLN A 874 15.37 -19.54 13.94
N GLY A 875 14.99 -19.19 15.17
CA GLY A 875 15.19 -20.01 16.35
C GLY A 875 15.77 -19.23 17.52
N MET A 876 15.52 -19.71 18.72
CA MET A 876 15.85 -19.04 19.98
C MET A 876 17.25 -19.35 20.52
N ASP A 877 18.11 -20.00 19.73
CA ASP A 877 19.40 -20.49 20.20
C ASP A 877 20.31 -19.37 20.69
N TYR A 878 20.58 -19.42 22.00
CA TYR A 878 21.32 -18.38 22.69
C TYR A 878 22.84 -18.62 22.66
N ARG A 879 23.59 -17.57 22.32
CA ARG A 879 25.05 -17.55 22.27
C ARG A 879 25.55 -16.22 22.80
N ALA A 880 26.54 -16.24 23.70
CA ALA A 880 27.15 -15.04 24.26
C ALA A 880 28.62 -14.93 23.83
N MET A 881 29.08 -13.71 23.63
CA MET A 881 30.47 -13.36 23.38
C MET A 881 31.33 -13.67 24.61
N ALA A 882 32.52 -14.21 24.40
CA ALA A 882 33.49 -14.44 25.46
C ALA A 882 33.84 -13.13 26.20
N ALA A 883 34.01 -13.21 27.53
CA ALA A 883 34.14 -12.03 28.38
C ALA A 883 35.35 -11.14 28.02
N ASP A 884 36.47 -11.73 27.60
CA ASP A 884 37.67 -11.02 27.13
C ASP A 884 37.40 -10.23 25.84
N LYS A 885 36.64 -10.82 24.90
CA LYS A 885 36.24 -10.13 23.66
C LYS A 885 35.23 -9.02 23.91
N ALA A 886 34.29 -9.23 24.83
CA ALA A 886 33.34 -8.19 25.23
C ALA A 886 34.06 -6.99 25.88
N ARG A 887 35.04 -7.24 26.76
CA ARG A 887 35.89 -6.19 27.34
C ARG A 887 36.68 -5.44 26.27
N ALA A 888 37.32 -6.15 25.33
CA ALA A 888 38.03 -5.54 24.22
C ALA A 888 37.13 -4.68 23.31
N GLN A 889 35.86 -5.06 23.15
CA GLN A 889 34.87 -4.26 22.42
C GLN A 889 34.53 -2.96 23.18
N PHE A 890 34.34 -3.02 24.50
CA PHE A 890 34.10 -1.81 25.31
C PHE A 890 35.31 -0.87 25.32
N GLU A 891 36.52 -1.40 25.54
CA GLU A 891 37.76 -0.62 25.50
C GLU A 891 37.89 0.12 24.15
N TRP A 892 37.63 -0.55 23.04
CA TRP A 892 37.61 0.08 21.72
C TRP A 892 36.56 1.19 21.59
N LEU A 893 35.32 0.93 22.02
CA LEU A 893 34.25 1.93 21.96
C LEU A 893 34.58 3.18 22.79
N PHE A 894 35.15 2.96 23.98
CA PHE A 894 35.52 4.03 24.90
C PHE A 894 36.69 4.83 24.34
N ASP A 895 37.79 4.18 23.96
CA ASP A 895 38.99 4.84 23.46
C ASP A 895 38.72 5.64 22.18
N GLU A 896 37.95 5.09 21.25
CA GLU A 896 37.74 5.71 19.94
C GLU A 896 36.58 6.72 19.93
N PHE A 897 35.50 6.45 20.66
CA PHE A 897 34.25 7.22 20.52
C PHE A 897 33.78 7.97 21.76
N SER A 898 34.22 7.66 22.99
CA SER A 898 33.71 8.37 24.18
C SER A 898 33.88 9.90 24.14
N PRO A 899 34.91 10.51 23.49
CA PRO A 899 34.97 11.96 23.34
C PRO A 899 33.88 12.54 22.43
N TRP A 900 33.31 11.74 21.53
CA TRP A 900 32.32 12.14 20.53
C TRP A 900 30.90 11.67 20.87
N CYS A 901 30.76 10.49 21.48
CA CYS A 901 29.51 9.82 21.81
C CYS A 901 29.57 9.27 23.25
N GLN A 902 28.60 9.67 24.08
CA GLN A 902 28.50 9.19 25.47
C GLN A 902 27.48 8.07 25.65
N GLU A 903 26.66 7.77 24.65
CA GLU A 903 25.55 6.82 24.77
C GLU A 903 25.78 5.57 23.90
N PHE A 904 25.88 4.41 24.55
CA PHE A 904 26.09 3.13 23.88
C PHE A 904 24.95 2.16 24.18
N ILE A 905 24.32 1.64 23.14
CA ILE A 905 23.16 0.75 23.25
C ILE A 905 23.54 -0.66 22.80
N CYS A 906 23.32 -1.64 23.67
CA CYS A 906 23.45 -3.04 23.30
C CYS A 906 22.26 -3.49 22.44
N THR A 907 22.53 -4.23 21.37
CA THR A 907 21.52 -4.82 20.48
C THR A 907 21.05 -6.21 20.93
N ASP A 908 21.64 -6.73 22.01
CA ASP A 908 21.28 -8.02 22.59
C ASP A 908 19.81 -8.05 23.04
N ASN A 909 19.07 -9.10 22.65
CA ASN A 909 17.73 -9.34 23.18
C ASN A 909 17.73 -9.65 24.69
N ILE A 910 18.88 -10.06 25.25
CA ILE A 910 19.03 -10.34 26.67
C ILE A 910 20.51 -10.41 27.09
N MET A 911 20.87 -9.65 28.12
CA MET A 911 22.23 -9.66 28.68
C MET A 911 22.66 -11.06 29.14
N PRO A 912 23.92 -11.46 28.89
CA PRO A 912 24.48 -12.69 29.45
C PRO A 912 24.47 -12.70 30.98
N LYS A 913 24.02 -13.81 31.57
CA LYS A 913 23.89 -13.96 33.03
C LYS A 913 25.20 -13.81 33.80
N SER A 914 26.33 -14.08 33.15
CA SER A 914 27.64 -14.05 33.79
C SER A 914 28.29 -12.66 33.76
N TYR A 915 27.83 -11.75 32.89
CA TYR A 915 28.49 -10.47 32.62
C TYR A 915 28.61 -9.53 33.83
N PRO A 916 27.63 -9.42 34.76
CA PRO A 916 27.84 -8.68 35.99
C PRO A 916 29.12 -9.12 36.72
N ARG A 917 29.43 -10.42 36.75
CA ARG A 917 30.62 -10.96 37.41
C ARG A 917 31.87 -10.98 36.54
N GLU A 918 31.75 -11.31 35.25
CA GLU A 918 32.89 -11.58 34.37
C GLU A 918 33.35 -10.37 33.56
N VAL A 919 32.45 -9.42 33.26
CA VAL A 919 32.72 -8.25 32.41
C VAL A 919 32.66 -6.97 33.24
N PHE A 920 31.50 -6.64 33.81
CA PHE A 920 31.25 -5.34 34.46
C PHE A 920 32.00 -5.15 35.78
N SER A 921 32.30 -6.23 36.51
CA SER A 921 33.02 -6.17 37.79
C SER A 921 34.42 -5.52 37.71
N GLY A 922 35.01 -5.49 36.52
CA GLY A 922 36.30 -4.85 36.27
C GLY A 922 36.34 -4.05 34.98
N LEU A 923 35.20 -3.50 34.55
CA LEU A 923 35.14 -2.59 33.40
C LEU A 923 35.42 -1.17 33.88
N ASP A 924 36.43 -0.51 33.30
CA ASP A 924 36.73 0.89 33.57
C ASP A 924 35.99 1.76 32.55
N THR A 925 34.97 2.46 33.00
CA THR A 925 34.05 3.20 32.12
C THR A 925 34.33 4.71 32.25
N PRO A 926 34.65 5.42 31.15
CA PRO A 926 34.93 6.85 31.21
C PRO A 926 33.78 7.67 31.79
N ASP A 927 34.11 8.80 32.41
CA ASP A 927 33.12 9.71 32.99
C ASP A 927 32.09 10.16 31.94
N GLY A 928 30.81 10.07 32.30
CA GLY A 928 29.69 10.47 31.45
C GLY A 928 29.19 9.41 30.47
N VAL A 929 29.92 8.30 30.28
CA VAL A 929 29.48 7.20 29.43
C VAL A 929 28.25 6.49 30.04
N GLN A 930 27.28 6.19 29.18
CA GLN A 930 26.02 5.56 29.51
C GLN A 930 25.81 4.31 28.67
N LEU A 931 25.72 3.15 29.32
CA LEU A 931 25.43 1.87 28.70
C LEU A 931 23.95 1.50 28.87
N PHE A 932 23.38 0.90 27.83
CA PHE A 932 22.05 0.29 27.86
C PHE A 932 22.10 -1.22 27.60
N TYR A 933 21.29 -1.99 28.34
CA TYR A 933 21.08 -3.42 28.15
C TYR A 933 19.64 -3.87 28.34
N GLU A 934 19.17 -4.82 27.52
CA GLU A 934 17.98 -5.61 27.83
C GLU A 934 18.32 -6.70 28.86
N ILE A 935 17.47 -6.87 29.89
CA ILE A 935 17.72 -7.82 30.98
C ILE A 935 16.47 -8.58 31.41
N LYS A 936 16.67 -9.74 32.02
CA LYS A 936 15.59 -10.51 32.65
C LYS A 936 15.61 -10.32 34.16
N VAL A 937 14.44 -9.96 34.70
CA VAL A 937 14.24 -9.84 36.15
C VAL A 937 14.08 -11.21 36.84
N PRO A 938 14.49 -11.35 38.11
CA PRO A 938 15.19 -10.35 38.92
C PRO A 938 16.73 -10.37 38.73
N LEU A 939 17.38 -9.25 39.05
CA LEU A 939 18.82 -9.18 39.34
C LEU A 939 19.03 -9.03 40.85
N SER A 940 20.18 -9.49 41.35
CA SER A 940 20.54 -9.29 42.76
C SER A 940 20.96 -7.85 43.04
N GLU A 941 20.82 -7.37 44.28
CA GLU A 941 21.29 -6.03 44.67
C GLU A 941 22.80 -5.84 44.42
N HIS A 942 23.59 -6.90 44.54
CA HIS A 942 25.00 -6.88 44.20
C HIS A 942 25.23 -6.68 42.69
N ASP A 943 24.52 -7.44 41.84
CA ASP A 943 24.65 -7.30 40.38
C ASP A 943 24.19 -5.90 39.94
N MET A 944 23.13 -5.35 40.54
CA MET A 944 22.66 -3.98 40.27
C MET A 944 23.72 -2.92 40.62
N ALA A 945 24.38 -3.05 41.77
CA ALA A 945 25.46 -2.16 42.17
C ALA A 945 26.67 -2.24 41.21
N VAL A 946 27.01 -3.44 40.75
CA VAL A 946 28.09 -3.65 39.78
C VAL A 946 27.75 -3.02 38.43
N LEU A 947 26.54 -3.21 37.94
CA LEU A 947 26.06 -2.58 36.69
C LEU A 947 26.10 -1.06 36.77
N ALA A 948 25.58 -0.47 37.85
CA ALA A 948 25.60 0.99 38.06
C ALA A 948 27.03 1.53 38.06
N LYS A 949 27.95 0.87 38.78
CA LYS A 949 29.37 1.26 38.82
C LYS A 949 30.04 1.17 37.45
N ALA A 950 29.66 0.20 36.62
CA ALA A 950 30.19 0.01 35.28
C ALA A 950 29.50 0.90 34.21
N GLY A 951 28.78 1.95 34.61
CA GLY A 951 28.14 2.90 33.69
C GLY A 951 26.87 2.37 33.01
N VAL A 952 26.30 1.25 33.45
CA VAL A 952 24.97 0.79 32.98
C VAL A 952 23.90 1.61 33.69
N THR A 953 23.52 2.71 33.06
CA THR A 953 22.57 3.69 33.61
C THR A 953 21.14 3.47 33.15
N ARG A 954 20.95 2.71 32.06
CA ARG A 954 19.62 2.36 31.53
C ARG A 954 19.52 0.87 31.25
N ILE A 955 18.36 0.31 31.50
CA ILE A 955 18.07 -1.09 31.21
C ILE A 955 16.64 -1.24 30.70
N GLN A 956 16.39 -2.22 29.85
CA GLN A 956 15.03 -2.65 29.52
C GLN A 956 14.75 -3.97 30.23
N PRO A 957 14.09 -3.93 31.41
CA PRO A 957 13.70 -5.14 32.08
C PRO A 957 12.49 -5.74 31.40
N GLY A 958 12.39 -7.07 31.44
CA GLY A 958 11.17 -7.78 31.07
C GLY A 958 10.00 -7.58 32.04
N ILE A 959 9.60 -6.34 32.33
CA ILE A 959 8.41 -5.95 33.09
C ILE A 959 7.37 -5.49 32.08
N GLU A 960 6.40 -6.35 31.77
CA GLU A 960 5.35 -6.04 30.78
C GLU A 960 3.97 -5.89 31.43
N ALA A 961 3.87 -6.17 32.73
CA ALA A 961 2.63 -6.17 33.49
C ALA A 961 2.91 -6.07 34.99
N MET A 962 1.94 -5.53 35.72
CA MET A 962 1.97 -5.43 37.19
C MET A 962 1.02 -6.42 37.88
N ALA A 963 0.44 -7.36 37.13
CA ALA A 963 -0.38 -8.45 37.63
C ALA A 963 0.27 -9.80 37.31
N THR A 964 0.44 -10.65 38.32
CA THR A 964 1.04 -11.99 38.15
C THR A 964 0.20 -12.90 37.26
N SER A 965 -1.13 -12.71 37.23
CA SER A 965 -2.02 -13.43 36.30
C SER A 965 -1.66 -13.16 34.84
N THR A 966 -1.48 -11.90 34.47
CA THR A 966 -1.07 -11.49 33.11
C THR A 966 0.34 -11.96 32.77
N LEU A 967 1.29 -11.82 33.70
CA LEU A 967 2.68 -12.27 33.51
C LEU A 967 2.78 -13.78 33.24
N LYS A 968 1.83 -14.58 33.76
CA LYS A 968 1.71 -16.01 33.44
C LYS A 968 1.22 -16.25 32.01
N LEU A 969 0.22 -15.49 31.53
CA LEU A 969 -0.24 -15.56 30.13
C LEU A 969 0.88 -15.24 29.14
N MET A 970 1.81 -14.37 29.54
CA MET A 970 2.98 -13.98 28.74
C MET A 970 4.11 -15.02 28.70
N ASN A 971 4.09 -16.05 29.56
CA ASN A 971 5.27 -16.90 29.85
C ASN A 971 6.52 -16.10 30.26
N LYS A 972 6.34 -14.99 31.00
CA LYS A 972 7.45 -14.09 31.35
C LYS A 972 8.30 -14.60 32.51
N GLY A 973 7.80 -15.55 33.31
CA GLY A 973 8.55 -16.13 34.44
C GLY A 973 8.99 -15.09 35.48
N THR A 974 8.09 -14.15 35.81
CA THR A 974 8.23 -13.16 36.89
C THR A 974 6.89 -12.98 37.61
N THR A 975 6.85 -12.15 38.65
CA THR A 975 5.65 -11.81 39.42
C THR A 975 5.57 -10.30 39.63
N SER A 976 4.39 -9.78 39.95
CA SER A 976 4.20 -8.35 40.28
C SER A 976 5.13 -7.91 41.42
N PHE A 977 5.31 -8.75 42.46
CA PHE A 977 6.23 -8.47 43.56
C PHE A 977 7.69 -8.37 43.12
N LEU A 978 8.16 -9.28 42.26
CA LEU A 978 9.54 -9.23 41.74
C LEU A 978 9.76 -7.98 40.88
N ASN A 979 8.76 -7.61 40.07
CA ASN A 979 8.80 -6.39 39.26
C ASN A 979 8.87 -5.14 40.16
N LEU A 980 8.05 -5.05 41.21
CA LEU A 980 8.09 -3.96 42.18
C LEU A 980 9.43 -3.88 42.92
N GLN A 981 9.95 -5.01 43.41
CA GLN A 981 11.26 -5.05 44.05
C GLN A 981 12.37 -4.59 43.10
N PHE A 982 12.28 -4.98 41.83
CA PHE A 982 13.22 -4.57 40.80
C PHE A 982 13.18 -3.05 40.56
N LEU A 983 11.99 -2.46 40.38
CA LEU A 983 11.82 -1.00 40.22
C LEU A 983 12.37 -0.22 41.44
N ARG A 984 12.20 -0.75 42.65
CA ARG A 984 12.82 -0.18 43.87
C ARG A 984 14.34 -0.25 43.83
N SER A 985 14.92 -1.36 43.38
CA SER A 985 16.37 -1.52 43.24
C SER A 985 16.93 -0.56 42.18
N CYS A 986 16.26 -0.43 41.02
CA CYS A 986 16.59 0.57 40.00
C CYS A 986 16.70 1.99 40.59
N LEU A 987 15.69 2.41 41.35
CA LEU A 987 15.67 3.72 42.00
C LEU A 987 16.83 3.90 42.98
N ARG A 988 17.18 2.86 43.77
CA ARG A 988 18.29 2.90 44.73
C ARG A 988 19.65 3.06 44.06
N HIS A 989 19.87 2.36 42.96
CA HIS A 989 21.16 2.35 42.25
C HIS A 989 21.25 3.43 41.17
N GLY A 990 20.22 4.26 41.01
CA GLY A 990 20.20 5.31 39.98
C GLY A 990 20.15 4.75 38.55
N ILE A 991 19.66 3.52 38.37
CA ILE A 991 19.48 2.90 37.05
C ILE A 991 18.06 3.16 36.57
N SER A 992 17.89 3.66 35.35
CA SER A 992 16.59 3.94 34.75
C SER A 992 16.05 2.70 34.00
N PRO A 993 14.90 2.13 34.41
CA PRO A 993 14.27 1.04 33.69
C PRO A 993 13.33 1.55 32.58
N GLY A 994 13.56 1.15 31.33
CA GLY A 994 12.63 1.32 30.21
C GLY A 994 11.71 0.12 30.10
N TRP A 995 10.41 0.27 30.38
CA TRP A 995 9.44 -0.82 30.35
C TRP A 995 8.07 -0.32 29.92
N ASN A 996 7.19 -1.20 29.43
CA ASN A 996 5.83 -0.84 29.01
C ASN A 996 4.79 -1.65 29.79
N LEU A 997 3.60 -1.08 30.00
CA LEU A 997 2.46 -1.83 30.51
C LEU A 997 1.69 -2.43 29.34
N LEU A 998 1.84 -3.73 29.12
CA LEU A 998 1.09 -4.48 28.13
C LEU A 998 -0.18 -5.10 28.73
N PHE A 999 -1.30 -5.02 28.02
CA PHE A 999 -2.58 -5.61 28.41
C PHE A 999 -3.39 -6.04 27.18
N GLY A 1000 -4.58 -6.63 27.38
CA GLY A 1000 -5.43 -7.17 26.32
C GLY A 1000 -5.01 -8.55 25.83
N PHE A 1001 -4.41 -9.37 26.72
CA PHE A 1001 -3.96 -10.71 26.36
C PHE A 1001 -5.13 -11.68 26.17
N PRO A 1002 -5.04 -12.65 25.24
CA PRO A 1002 -6.02 -13.73 25.15
C PRO A 1002 -6.21 -14.41 26.51
N ARG A 1003 -7.46 -14.50 26.97
CA ARG A 1003 -7.87 -15.03 28.30
C ARG A 1003 -7.51 -14.15 29.50
N GLU A 1004 -7.14 -12.89 29.29
CA GLU A 1004 -7.03 -11.91 30.37
C GLU A 1004 -8.42 -11.52 30.89
N SER A 1005 -8.56 -11.42 32.22
CA SER A 1005 -9.81 -11.01 32.86
C SER A 1005 -9.94 -9.48 32.86
N ALA A 1006 -11.15 -8.97 32.60
CA ALA A 1006 -11.48 -7.55 32.68
C ALA A 1006 -11.13 -6.92 34.06
N GLU A 1007 -11.21 -7.71 35.14
CA GLU A 1007 -10.89 -7.29 36.50
C GLU A 1007 -9.43 -6.85 36.66
N VAL A 1008 -8.52 -7.39 35.84
CA VAL A 1008 -7.09 -7.05 35.89
C VAL A 1008 -6.85 -5.61 35.44
N CYS A 1009 -7.57 -5.16 34.39
CA CYS A 1009 -7.45 -3.79 33.90
C CYS A 1009 -7.98 -2.78 34.92
N ALA A 1010 -9.10 -3.09 35.59
CA ALA A 1010 -9.62 -2.30 36.69
C ALA A 1010 -8.59 -2.20 37.83
N LYS A 1011 -7.99 -3.33 38.21
CA LYS A 1011 -6.92 -3.38 39.22
C LYS A 1011 -5.73 -2.49 38.86
N TYR A 1012 -5.30 -2.44 37.59
CA TYR A 1012 -4.22 -1.53 37.19
C TYR A 1012 -4.57 -0.05 37.46
N VAL A 1013 -5.78 0.38 37.13
CA VAL A 1013 -6.23 1.77 37.39
C VAL A 1013 -6.24 2.09 38.89
N GLU A 1014 -6.60 1.12 39.73
CA GLU A 1014 -6.59 1.24 41.19
C GLU A 1014 -5.17 1.23 41.79
N ASP A 1015 -4.28 0.39 41.27
CA ASP A 1015 -2.93 0.20 41.82
C ASP A 1015 -1.93 1.28 41.39
N ILE A 1016 -2.04 1.84 40.17
CA ILE A 1016 -1.08 2.82 39.63
C ILE A 1016 -0.82 3.99 40.60
N PRO A 1017 -1.85 4.64 41.20
CA PRO A 1017 -1.65 5.69 42.19
C PRO A 1017 -0.80 5.29 43.41
N LEU A 1018 -0.76 4.00 43.75
CA LEU A 1018 0.06 3.51 44.87
C LEU A 1018 1.56 3.52 44.52
N MET A 1019 1.90 3.48 43.24
CA MET A 1019 3.26 3.20 42.75
C MET A 1019 3.96 4.40 42.10
N THR A 1020 3.35 5.59 42.10
CA THR A 1020 3.87 6.76 41.37
C THR A 1020 5.25 7.27 41.82
N HIS A 1021 5.72 6.86 43.01
CA HIS A 1021 7.07 7.11 43.51
C HIS A 1021 8.14 6.15 42.93
N LEU A 1022 7.74 5.18 42.11
CA LEU A 1022 8.63 4.30 41.36
C LEU A 1022 8.72 4.76 39.89
N PRO A 1023 9.75 4.35 39.13
CA PRO A 1023 9.88 4.73 37.73
C PRO A 1023 8.66 4.29 36.87
N PRO A 1024 8.05 5.20 36.10
CA PRO A 1024 6.87 4.90 35.28
C PRO A 1024 7.18 4.02 34.07
N PRO A 1025 6.18 3.32 33.49
CA PRO A 1025 6.31 2.72 32.17
C PRO A 1025 6.34 3.80 31.07
N GLY A 1026 6.86 3.45 29.89
CA GLY A 1026 6.86 4.29 28.68
C GLY A 1026 5.48 4.47 28.06
N GLY A 1027 4.54 3.54 28.32
CA GLY A 1027 3.15 3.65 27.90
C GLY A 1027 2.32 2.44 28.32
N ALA A 1028 1.00 2.55 28.12
CA ALA A 1028 0.07 1.42 28.23
C ALA A 1028 -0.39 1.00 26.83
N HIS A 1029 -0.03 -0.21 26.41
CA HIS A 1029 -0.26 -0.69 25.06
C HIS A 1029 -1.00 -2.02 25.06
N MET A 1030 -1.95 -2.17 24.12
CA MET A 1030 -2.56 -3.47 23.86
C MET A 1030 -1.53 -4.42 23.24
N VAL A 1031 -1.62 -5.71 23.57
CA VAL A 1031 -0.78 -6.74 22.95
C VAL A 1031 -1.02 -6.75 21.44
N ARG A 1032 0.08 -6.89 20.70
CA ARG A 1032 0.10 -7.04 19.24
C ARG A 1032 0.47 -8.47 18.87
N PHE A 1033 -0.01 -8.93 17.71
CA PHE A 1033 0.32 -10.24 17.19
C PHE A 1033 1.37 -10.12 16.08
N ASP A 1034 2.55 -10.65 16.37
CA ASP A 1034 3.71 -10.56 15.48
C ASP A 1034 4.03 -11.93 14.89
N ARG A 1035 4.46 -11.96 13.62
CA ARG A 1035 4.98 -13.17 12.98
C ARG A 1035 6.09 -13.80 13.84
N TYR A 1036 6.18 -15.14 13.83
CA TYR A 1036 7.09 -15.97 14.63
C TYR A 1036 6.82 -15.99 16.14
N SER A 1037 5.84 -15.21 16.63
CA SER A 1037 5.44 -15.32 18.03
C SER A 1037 4.64 -16.61 18.27
N PRO A 1038 4.63 -17.15 19.50
CA PRO A 1038 3.76 -18.26 19.84
C PRO A 1038 2.28 -17.97 19.55
N TYR A 1039 1.81 -16.72 19.66
CA TYR A 1039 0.46 -16.36 19.24
C TYR A 1039 0.23 -16.52 17.73
N TYR A 1040 1.24 -16.25 16.91
CA TYR A 1040 1.16 -16.47 15.47
C TYR A 1040 1.27 -17.95 15.11
N ASP A 1041 2.34 -18.62 15.56
CA ASP A 1041 2.64 -20.01 15.19
C ASP A 1041 1.63 -21.03 15.75
N LYS A 1042 0.93 -20.65 16.83
CA LYS A 1042 -0.04 -21.50 17.53
C LYS A 1042 -1.39 -20.81 17.73
N ALA A 1043 -1.79 -19.97 16.77
CA ALA A 1043 -3.02 -19.17 16.83
C ALA A 1043 -4.26 -19.98 17.30
N ASP A 1044 -4.43 -21.21 16.79
CA ASP A 1044 -5.52 -22.11 17.15
C ASP A 1044 -5.53 -22.48 18.65
N GLU A 1045 -4.37 -22.67 19.29
CA GLU A 1045 -4.26 -23.00 20.73
C GLU A 1045 -4.78 -21.85 21.61
N TYR A 1046 -4.74 -20.63 21.09
CA TYR A 1046 -5.18 -19.41 21.76
C TYR A 1046 -6.56 -18.92 21.30
N GLY A 1047 -7.14 -19.55 20.26
CA GLY A 1047 -8.44 -19.17 19.68
C GLY A 1047 -8.39 -17.87 18.89
N LEU A 1048 -7.29 -17.62 18.17
CA LEU A 1048 -7.06 -16.39 17.38
C LEU A 1048 -7.33 -16.66 15.88
N ASP A 1049 -8.05 -15.75 15.20
CA ASP A 1049 -8.18 -15.73 13.73
C ASP A 1049 -7.35 -14.57 13.17
N LEU A 1050 -6.06 -14.83 12.95
CA LEU A 1050 -5.10 -13.80 12.60
C LEU A 1050 -5.15 -13.42 11.12
N THR A 1051 -5.23 -12.12 10.86
CA THR A 1051 -5.12 -11.52 9.53
C THR A 1051 -4.03 -10.46 9.50
N PRO A 1052 -3.33 -10.25 8.38
CA PRO A 1052 -2.44 -9.11 8.22
C PRO A 1052 -3.15 -7.81 8.58
N MET A 1053 -2.42 -6.88 9.19
CA MET A 1053 -2.91 -5.53 9.42
C MET A 1053 -3.43 -4.90 8.12
N ASP A 1054 -4.49 -4.12 8.21
CA ASP A 1054 -5.23 -3.57 7.08
C ASP A 1054 -4.51 -2.46 6.31
N PHE A 1055 -3.37 -1.97 6.81
CA PHE A 1055 -2.53 -1.05 6.04
C PHE A 1055 -1.72 -1.75 4.94
N TYR A 1056 -1.44 -3.06 5.06
CA TYR A 1056 -0.64 -3.76 4.04
C TYR A 1056 -1.27 -3.64 2.63
N PRO A 1057 -2.57 -3.92 2.42
CA PRO A 1057 -3.21 -3.75 1.11
C PRO A 1057 -3.27 -2.30 0.60
N LEU A 1058 -3.17 -1.30 1.50
CA LEU A 1058 -3.12 0.11 1.11
C LEU A 1058 -1.75 0.52 0.56
N ILE A 1059 -0.71 -0.26 0.86
CA ILE A 1059 0.67 0.03 0.50
C ILE A 1059 1.12 -0.83 -0.69
N TYR A 1060 0.87 -2.15 -0.61
CA TYR A 1060 1.44 -3.13 -1.53
C TYR A 1060 0.42 -3.64 -2.55
N PRO A 1061 0.78 -3.78 -3.83
CA PRO A 1061 -0.11 -4.25 -4.88
C PRO A 1061 -0.27 -5.78 -4.94
N PHE A 1062 0.16 -6.50 -3.91
CA PHE A 1062 0.26 -7.96 -3.94
C PHE A 1062 -1.09 -8.62 -3.62
N GLY A 1063 -1.25 -9.87 -4.06
CA GLY A 1063 -2.42 -10.68 -3.73
C GLY A 1063 -2.52 -10.96 -2.22
N ALA A 1064 -3.72 -11.30 -1.75
CA ALA A 1064 -3.98 -11.52 -0.33
C ALA A 1064 -3.09 -12.61 0.29
N GLU A 1065 -2.77 -13.67 -0.46
CA GLU A 1065 -1.86 -14.73 -0.01
C GLU A 1065 -0.41 -14.23 0.13
N GLN A 1066 0.07 -13.45 -0.85
CA GLN A 1066 1.38 -12.82 -0.82
C GLN A 1066 1.49 -11.85 0.36
N ILE A 1067 0.48 -11.01 0.58
CA ILE A 1067 0.41 -10.12 1.75
C ILE A 1067 0.44 -10.94 3.04
N ALA A 1068 -0.33 -12.03 3.15
CA ALA A 1068 -0.34 -12.89 4.33
C ALA A 1068 1.02 -13.55 4.62
N ARG A 1069 1.83 -13.80 3.59
CA ARG A 1069 3.19 -14.35 3.71
C ARG A 1069 4.26 -13.27 3.97
N MET A 1070 4.04 -12.05 3.49
CA MET A 1070 4.96 -10.91 3.65
C MET A 1070 4.73 -10.13 4.95
N ALA A 1071 3.50 -10.13 5.47
CA ALA A 1071 3.16 -9.34 6.65
C ALA A 1071 3.88 -9.84 7.90
N TYR A 1072 4.34 -8.90 8.72
CA TYR A 1072 4.90 -9.15 10.05
C TYR A 1072 3.84 -8.90 11.14
N PHE A 1073 3.00 -7.88 10.99
CA PHE A 1073 1.98 -7.50 11.96
C PHE A 1073 0.60 -8.07 11.61
N PHE A 1074 -0.07 -8.61 12.62
CA PHE A 1074 -1.39 -9.25 12.51
C PHE A 1074 -2.39 -8.67 13.53
N SER A 1075 -3.67 -8.71 13.16
CA SER A 1075 -4.81 -8.47 14.04
C SER A 1075 -5.69 -9.71 14.13
N ASP A 1076 -6.38 -9.87 15.26
CA ASP A 1076 -7.40 -10.91 15.43
C ASP A 1076 -8.73 -10.42 14.84
N ARG A 1077 -9.34 -11.21 13.95
CA ARG A 1077 -10.67 -10.94 13.38
C ARG A 1077 -11.80 -11.23 14.36
N ASN A 1078 -11.55 -12.06 15.37
CA ASN A 1078 -12.57 -12.38 16.36
C ASN A 1078 -12.89 -11.14 17.21
N ILE A 1079 -14.16 -10.75 17.26
CA ILE A 1079 -14.65 -9.76 18.25
C ILE A 1079 -14.84 -10.50 19.58
N SER A 1080 -13.74 -10.93 20.17
CA SER A 1080 -13.73 -11.70 21.41
C SER A 1080 -13.95 -10.79 22.63
N PRO A 1081 -14.52 -11.31 23.75
CA PRO A 1081 -14.78 -10.51 24.94
C PRO A 1081 -13.54 -9.79 25.50
N TYR A 1082 -12.38 -10.46 25.52
CA TYR A 1082 -11.14 -9.85 26.03
C TYR A 1082 -10.70 -8.63 25.22
N LEU A 1083 -10.95 -8.62 23.89
CA LEU A 1083 -10.59 -7.51 23.02
C LEU A 1083 -11.48 -6.29 23.28
N LEU A 1084 -12.79 -6.51 23.46
CA LEU A 1084 -13.73 -5.44 23.82
C LEU A 1084 -13.40 -4.84 25.19
N ASP A 1085 -13.03 -5.68 26.17
CA ASP A 1085 -12.60 -5.24 27.49
C ASP A 1085 -11.32 -4.40 27.38
N ALA A 1086 -10.32 -4.86 26.63
CA ALA A 1086 -9.08 -4.13 26.42
C ALA A 1086 -9.33 -2.75 25.78
N ILE A 1087 -10.16 -2.67 24.73
CA ILE A 1087 -10.53 -1.40 24.09
C ILE A 1087 -11.18 -0.44 25.10
N THR A 1088 -12.06 -0.95 25.96
CA THR A 1088 -12.74 -0.16 27.00
C THR A 1088 -11.75 0.46 27.98
N TRP A 1089 -10.70 -0.28 28.35
CA TRP A 1089 -9.70 0.16 29.35
C TRP A 1089 -8.52 0.94 28.78
N LEU A 1090 -8.32 0.95 27.46
CA LEU A 1090 -7.19 1.61 26.80
C LEU A 1090 -7.05 3.09 27.18
N LYS A 1091 -8.14 3.86 27.13
CA LYS A 1091 -8.11 5.29 27.46
C LYS A 1091 -7.84 5.53 28.96
N PRO A 1092 -8.60 4.93 29.91
CA PRO A 1092 -8.32 5.09 31.34
C PRO A 1092 -6.89 4.72 31.75
N LEU A 1093 -6.35 3.62 31.20
CA LEU A 1093 -4.98 3.20 31.50
C LEU A 1093 -3.95 4.18 30.96
N ASN A 1094 -4.10 4.67 29.73
CA ASN A 1094 -3.21 5.67 29.17
C ASN A 1094 -3.24 6.97 29.98
N GLU A 1095 -4.43 7.45 30.39
CA GLU A 1095 -4.54 8.65 31.23
C GLU A 1095 -3.79 8.47 32.58
N LYS A 1096 -3.89 7.29 33.20
CA LYS A 1096 -3.17 6.98 34.44
C LYS A 1096 -1.66 6.88 34.25
N VAL A 1097 -1.19 6.26 33.17
CA VAL A 1097 0.25 6.17 32.86
C VAL A 1097 0.81 7.54 32.52
N GLN A 1098 0.12 8.34 31.70
CA GLN A 1098 0.53 9.71 31.38
C GLN A 1098 0.61 10.60 32.63
N TRP A 1099 -0.35 10.45 33.54
CA TRP A 1099 -0.29 11.13 34.84
C TRP A 1099 0.93 10.73 35.67
N TRP A 1100 1.26 9.43 35.71
CA TRP A 1100 2.47 8.94 36.38
C TRP A 1100 3.75 9.47 35.69
N GLN A 1101 3.80 9.50 34.37
CA GLN A 1101 4.93 10.06 33.61
C GLN A 1101 5.14 11.55 33.87
N ALA A 1102 4.06 12.33 33.91
CA ALA A 1102 4.12 13.77 34.18
C ALA A 1102 4.77 14.11 35.55
N MET A 1103 4.61 13.23 36.54
CA MET A 1103 5.25 13.37 37.86
C MET A 1103 6.77 13.12 37.84
N TRP A 1104 7.28 12.51 36.77
CA TRP A 1104 8.68 12.18 36.58
C TRP A 1104 9.37 13.06 35.55
N GLU A 1105 8.67 14.06 35.00
CA GLU A 1105 9.24 15.00 34.02
C GLU A 1105 10.40 15.80 34.63
N PRO A 1106 11.45 16.09 33.83
CA PRO A 1106 12.55 16.94 34.27
C PRO A 1106 12.05 18.29 34.81
N GLY A 1107 12.51 18.68 36.01
CA GLY A 1107 12.10 19.93 36.66
C GLY A 1107 10.90 19.79 37.61
N VAL A 1108 10.22 18.64 37.61
CA VAL A 1108 9.20 18.30 38.62
C VAL A 1108 9.87 17.60 39.81
N GLU A 1109 9.46 17.97 41.03
CA GLU A 1109 9.93 17.27 42.24
C GLU A 1109 9.38 15.84 42.24
N ARG A 1110 10.27 14.85 42.30
CA ARG A 1110 9.89 13.44 42.19
C ARG A 1110 9.02 13.01 43.36
N PRO A 1111 7.96 12.21 43.13
CA PRO A 1111 7.18 11.67 44.22
C PRO A 1111 8.02 10.76 45.12
N GLU A 1112 7.87 10.94 46.42
CA GLU A 1112 8.53 10.17 47.47
C GLU A 1112 7.50 9.36 48.25
N LEU A 1113 7.91 8.16 48.67
CA LEU A 1113 7.24 7.37 49.68
C LEU A 1113 8.29 6.78 50.61
N VAL A 1114 8.84 7.61 51.49
CA VAL A 1114 10.07 7.29 52.23
C VAL A 1114 9.83 7.30 53.74
N LEU A 1115 10.33 6.28 54.44
CA LEU A 1115 10.37 6.29 55.90
C LEU A 1115 11.47 7.24 56.40
N ARG A 1116 11.07 8.27 57.14
CA ARG A 1116 11.98 9.23 57.80
C ARG A 1116 11.99 8.99 59.30
N SER A 1117 13.13 9.28 59.92
CA SER A 1117 13.34 9.12 61.36
C SER A 1117 14.10 10.31 61.91
N GLU A 1118 13.59 10.92 62.98
CA GLU A 1118 14.23 12.07 63.62
C GLU A 1118 13.94 12.05 65.13
N HIS A 1119 14.98 12.15 65.96
CA HIS A 1119 14.86 12.16 67.43
C HIS A 1119 14.00 11.02 68.01
N GLY A 1120 14.05 9.81 67.43
CA GLY A 1120 13.29 8.63 67.86
C GLY A 1120 11.81 8.61 67.43
N ARG A 1121 11.35 9.58 66.64
CA ARG A 1121 10.05 9.57 65.97
C ARG A 1121 10.22 9.10 64.53
N HIS A 1122 9.28 8.29 64.06
CA HIS A 1122 9.28 7.74 62.72
C HIS A 1122 8.00 8.12 61.99
N TRP A 1123 8.10 8.47 60.71
CA TRP A 1123 6.94 8.76 59.87
C TRP A 1123 7.24 8.43 58.41
N VAL A 1124 6.22 8.08 57.64
CA VAL A 1124 6.30 8.02 56.18
C VAL A 1124 6.04 9.41 55.64
N HIS A 1125 6.98 9.90 54.83
CA HIS A 1125 6.84 11.07 53.99
C HIS A 1125 6.32 10.62 52.63
N ASP A 1126 5.11 11.05 52.28
CA ASP A 1126 4.40 10.67 51.06
C ASP A 1126 4.05 11.92 50.25
N THR A 1127 4.50 11.99 49.01
CA THR A 1127 4.22 13.10 48.07
C THR A 1127 3.56 12.63 46.77
N ARG A 1128 3.06 11.39 46.73
CA ARG A 1128 2.51 10.73 45.51
C ARG A 1128 1.30 11.41 44.88
N ASP A 1129 0.57 12.24 45.62
CA ASP A 1129 -0.59 12.98 45.14
C ASP A 1129 -0.29 14.47 44.85
N GLY A 1130 0.99 14.87 44.91
CA GLY A 1130 1.43 16.25 44.77
C GLY A 1130 1.32 17.09 46.05
N THR A 1131 0.84 16.51 47.16
CA THR A 1131 0.82 17.15 48.47
C THR A 1131 1.70 16.40 49.47
N VAL A 1132 2.31 17.12 50.41
CA VAL A 1132 3.12 16.49 51.45
C VAL A 1132 2.20 15.91 52.53
N ARG A 1133 2.08 14.58 52.55
CA ARG A 1133 1.42 13.84 53.64
C ARG A 1133 2.46 13.22 54.57
N ARG A 1134 2.18 13.33 55.86
CA ARG A 1134 2.94 12.67 56.93
C ARG A 1134 2.07 11.61 57.60
N VAL A 1135 2.52 10.37 57.57
CA VAL A 1135 1.87 9.26 58.29
C VAL A 1135 2.81 8.84 59.42
N ASP A 1136 2.47 9.15 60.66
CA ASP A 1136 3.28 8.75 61.81
C ASP A 1136 3.30 7.22 61.95
N ILE A 1137 4.49 6.67 62.23
CA ILE A 1137 4.74 5.24 62.35
C ILE A 1137 5.23 4.94 63.77
N ASP A 1138 4.40 4.22 64.51
CA ASP A 1138 4.69 3.78 65.86
C ASP A 1138 5.90 2.84 65.89
N ALA A 1139 6.66 2.82 66.99
CA ALA A 1139 7.82 1.94 67.12
C ALA A 1139 7.47 0.44 66.93
N ALA A 1140 6.23 0.04 67.27
CA ALA A 1140 5.73 -1.32 67.07
C ALA A 1140 5.49 -1.69 65.60
N LEU A 1141 5.33 -0.72 64.70
CA LEU A 1141 5.14 -0.92 63.26
C LEU A 1141 6.45 -1.08 62.49
N LEU A 1142 7.59 -0.64 63.06
CA LEU A 1142 8.89 -0.70 62.37
C LEU A 1142 9.36 -2.12 62.04
N PRO A 1143 9.31 -3.12 62.95
CA PRO A 1143 9.68 -4.49 62.60
C PRO A 1143 8.78 -5.07 61.50
N LEU A 1144 7.50 -4.68 61.51
CA LEU A 1144 6.52 -5.11 60.52
C LEU A 1144 6.82 -4.50 59.14
N LEU A 1145 7.11 -3.20 59.05
CA LEU A 1145 7.55 -2.56 57.80
C LEU A 1145 8.86 -3.13 57.26
N ARG A 1146 9.83 -3.45 58.14
CA ARG A 1146 11.08 -4.13 57.75
C ARG A 1146 10.82 -5.50 57.14
N ARG A 1147 9.97 -6.32 57.79
CA ARG A 1147 9.64 -7.65 57.28
C ARG A 1147 8.84 -7.60 55.99
N LEU A 1148 7.99 -6.58 55.82
CA LEU A 1148 7.19 -6.33 54.62
C LEU A 1148 8.00 -5.78 53.43
N THR A 1149 9.32 -5.60 53.54
CA THR A 1149 10.17 -5.29 52.37
C THR A 1149 10.15 -6.39 51.30
N ALA A 1150 9.76 -7.62 51.69
CA ALA A 1150 9.53 -8.77 50.82
C ALA A 1150 8.09 -9.29 50.97
N PRO A 1151 7.51 -9.90 49.90
CA PRO A 1151 6.14 -10.39 49.94
C PRO A 1151 5.95 -11.52 50.95
N VAL A 1152 4.91 -11.42 51.77
CA VAL A 1152 4.58 -12.39 52.82
C VAL A 1152 3.07 -12.46 53.03
N THR A 1153 2.57 -13.59 53.54
CA THR A 1153 1.16 -13.72 53.96
C THR A 1153 0.99 -13.18 55.38
N PRO A 1154 -0.18 -12.62 55.78
CA PRO A 1154 -0.42 -12.16 57.14
C PRO A 1154 -0.12 -13.21 58.23
N ARG A 1155 -0.44 -14.49 57.98
CA ARG A 1155 -0.13 -15.60 58.90
C ARG A 1155 1.37 -15.74 59.14
N ARG A 1156 2.16 -15.89 58.07
CA ARG A 1156 3.61 -15.99 58.17
C ARG A 1156 4.25 -14.72 58.76
N LEU A 1157 3.66 -13.55 58.53
CA LEU A 1157 4.12 -12.30 59.15
C LEU A 1157 3.94 -12.31 60.67
N ALA A 1158 2.81 -12.86 61.15
CA ALA A 1158 2.58 -13.07 62.59
C ALA A 1158 3.58 -14.07 63.18
N ASP A 1159 3.84 -15.17 62.48
CA ASP A 1159 4.82 -16.19 62.88
C ASP A 1159 6.25 -15.63 62.94
N ASP A 1160 6.71 -14.96 61.86
CA ASP A 1160 8.07 -14.39 61.73
C ASP A 1160 8.36 -13.33 62.81
N LEU A 1161 7.34 -12.62 63.31
CA LEU A 1161 7.47 -11.56 64.31
C LEU A 1161 7.00 -11.97 65.72
N SER A 1162 6.51 -13.20 65.89
CA SER A 1162 5.93 -13.69 67.14
C SER A 1162 4.82 -12.77 67.71
N LEU A 1163 3.93 -12.29 66.83
CA LEU A 1163 2.82 -11.39 67.17
C LEU A 1163 1.46 -12.11 67.08
N ASP A 1164 0.48 -11.64 67.85
CA ASP A 1164 -0.91 -12.10 67.72
C ASP A 1164 -1.45 -11.75 66.31
N PRO A 1165 -2.07 -12.69 65.57
CA PRO A 1165 -2.68 -12.42 64.27
C PRO A 1165 -3.66 -11.24 64.25
N GLN A 1166 -4.40 -10.98 65.34
CA GLN A 1166 -5.29 -9.83 65.44
C GLN A 1166 -4.53 -8.50 65.46
N VAL A 1167 -3.38 -8.47 66.15
CA VAL A 1167 -2.50 -7.28 66.19
C VAL A 1167 -1.88 -7.04 64.82
N VAL A 1168 -1.44 -8.11 64.14
CA VAL A 1168 -0.92 -8.00 62.76
C VAL A 1168 -1.99 -7.46 61.82
N ASN A 1169 -3.22 -7.99 61.87
CA ASN A 1169 -4.30 -7.52 61.01
C ASN A 1169 -4.64 -6.05 61.26
N ALA A 1170 -4.72 -5.62 62.52
CA ALA A 1170 -4.96 -4.21 62.86
C ALA A 1170 -3.86 -3.28 62.28
N HIS A 1171 -2.59 -3.69 62.38
CA HIS A 1171 -1.48 -2.96 61.77
C HIS A 1171 -1.56 -2.95 60.23
N LEU A 1172 -1.92 -4.07 59.62
CA LEU A 1172 -2.08 -4.14 58.16
C LEU A 1172 -3.23 -3.25 57.68
N ASP A 1173 -4.34 -3.19 58.41
CA ASP A 1173 -5.47 -2.32 58.08
C ASP A 1173 -5.10 -0.84 58.19
N PHE A 1174 -4.31 -0.47 59.20
CA PHE A 1174 -3.74 0.88 59.28
C PHE A 1174 -2.87 1.20 58.06
N LEU A 1175 -1.97 0.29 57.66
CA LEU A 1175 -1.10 0.50 56.50
C LEU A 1175 -1.90 0.54 55.18
N ARG A 1176 -2.96 -0.26 55.04
CA ARG A 1176 -3.88 -0.23 53.88
C ARG A 1176 -4.64 1.09 53.81
N ALA A 1177 -5.21 1.56 54.93
CA ALA A 1177 -5.94 2.83 54.99
C ALA A 1177 -5.07 4.05 54.64
N ASN A 1178 -3.74 3.91 54.75
CA ASN A 1178 -2.77 4.92 54.36
C ASN A 1178 -2.09 4.63 53.00
N ASN A 1179 -2.59 3.67 52.20
CA ASN A 1179 -2.05 3.36 50.86
C ASN A 1179 -0.56 2.98 50.87
N LEU A 1180 -0.09 2.28 51.91
CA LEU A 1180 1.32 1.92 52.10
C LEU A 1180 1.65 0.48 51.66
N LEU A 1181 0.65 -0.32 51.29
CA LEU A 1181 0.81 -1.73 50.94
C LEU A 1181 0.40 -2.00 49.49
N PHE A 1182 1.11 -2.92 48.85
CA PHE A 1182 0.69 -3.60 47.64
C PHE A 1182 0.20 -5.01 48.00
N THR A 1183 -0.95 -5.40 47.45
CA THR A 1183 -1.58 -6.69 47.73
C THR A 1183 -1.89 -7.43 46.43
N GLU A 1184 -1.55 -8.71 46.40
CA GLU A 1184 -1.94 -9.62 45.32
C GLU A 1184 -2.19 -11.03 45.89
N GLY A 1185 -3.41 -11.54 45.69
CA GLY A 1185 -3.87 -12.73 46.39
C GLY A 1185 -3.79 -12.55 47.91
N GLU A 1186 -3.25 -13.54 48.61
CA GLU A 1186 -3.05 -13.50 50.07
C GLU A 1186 -1.74 -12.84 50.50
N ARG A 1187 -0.90 -12.41 49.54
CA ARG A 1187 0.42 -11.85 49.83
C ARG A 1187 0.37 -10.33 49.83
N ILE A 1188 1.19 -9.76 50.71
CA ILE A 1188 1.30 -8.33 50.93
C ILE A 1188 2.78 -7.92 50.99
N MET A 1189 3.05 -6.71 50.53
CA MET A 1189 4.38 -6.09 50.58
C MET A 1189 4.22 -4.59 50.84
N SER A 1190 5.17 -4.00 51.58
CA SER A 1190 5.24 -2.56 51.79
C SER A 1190 5.81 -1.87 50.54
N LEU A 1191 5.15 -0.78 50.13
CA LEU A 1191 5.62 0.11 49.08
C LEU A 1191 6.63 1.13 49.61
N VAL A 1192 6.71 1.32 50.93
CA VAL A 1192 7.57 2.33 51.56
C VAL A 1192 9.05 2.06 51.26
N MET A 1193 9.73 3.07 50.74
CA MET A 1193 11.19 3.11 50.60
C MET A 1193 11.80 3.33 51.99
N SER A 1194 12.60 2.39 52.44
CA SER A 1194 13.19 2.42 53.78
C SER A 1194 14.72 2.35 53.67
N PRO A 1195 15.46 3.03 54.57
CA PRO A 1195 16.90 2.88 54.68
C PRO A 1195 17.33 1.53 55.29
N PHE A 1196 16.41 0.67 55.75
CA PHE A 1196 16.77 -0.63 56.31
C PHE A 1196 17.27 -1.57 55.22
N GLU A 1197 18.53 -1.99 55.34
CA GLU A 1197 19.18 -2.91 54.42
C GLU A 1197 18.50 -4.30 54.44
N PRO A 1198 18.46 -5.03 53.31
CA PRO A 1198 18.13 -6.46 53.32
C PRO A 1198 19.15 -7.30 54.12
N SER A 1199 20.33 -6.75 54.44
CA SER A 1199 21.42 -7.42 55.17
C SER A 1199 21.12 -7.64 56.66
N ASP A 1200 20.13 -6.93 57.22
CA ASP A 1200 19.73 -7.03 58.64
C ASP A 1200 18.79 -8.23 58.92
N VAL A 1201 18.51 -9.08 57.93
CA VAL A 1201 17.77 -10.34 58.09
C VAL A 1201 18.54 -11.47 57.39
N ASP A 1202 19.28 -12.24 58.20
CA ASP A 1202 19.99 -13.50 57.89
C ASP A 1202 20.96 -13.51 56.70
N THR A 1203 22.23 -13.33 57.03
CA THR A 1203 23.36 -13.82 56.24
C THR A 1203 23.47 -15.35 56.35
N GLU A 1204 22.58 -16.08 55.70
CA GLU A 1204 22.91 -17.47 55.34
C GLU A 1204 23.90 -17.48 54.16
N THR A 1205 25.02 -18.15 54.40
CA THR A 1205 26.17 -18.26 53.51
C THR A 1205 25.82 -18.92 52.16
N PRO A 1206 26.62 -18.71 51.09
CA PRO A 1206 26.38 -19.25 49.74
C PRO A 1206 26.35 -20.79 49.61
N ALA A 1207 26.52 -21.53 50.70
CA ALA A 1207 26.65 -22.99 50.71
C ALA A 1207 25.30 -23.76 50.72
N GLN A 1208 24.15 -23.08 50.71
CA GLN A 1208 22.84 -23.74 50.82
C GLN A 1208 21.86 -23.48 49.66
N ARG A 1209 22.36 -23.21 48.44
CA ARG A 1209 21.55 -23.43 47.23
C ARG A 1209 21.42 -24.93 46.97
N LYS A 1210 20.48 -25.59 47.64
CA LYS A 1210 19.95 -26.87 47.17
C LYS A 1210 19.32 -26.63 45.81
N GLU A 1211 19.77 -27.41 44.83
CA GLU A 1211 19.13 -27.57 43.53
C GLU A 1211 17.62 -27.77 43.72
N LEU A 1212 16.82 -26.82 43.23
CA LEU A 1212 15.40 -27.06 43.00
C LEU A 1212 15.30 -27.96 41.76
N PRO A 1213 14.63 -29.12 41.86
CA PRO A 1213 14.60 -30.08 40.78
C PRO A 1213 13.86 -29.49 39.58
N LEU A 1214 14.44 -29.70 38.40
CA LEU A 1214 13.74 -29.66 37.12
C LEU A 1214 12.48 -30.52 37.23
N VAL A 1215 11.32 -29.88 37.39
CA VAL A 1215 10.04 -30.54 37.15
C VAL A 1215 9.95 -30.73 35.63
N VAL A 1216 10.36 -31.91 35.19
CA VAL A 1216 9.99 -32.45 33.88
C VAL A 1216 8.48 -32.69 33.92
N VAL A 1217 7.71 -31.78 33.36
CA VAL A 1217 6.34 -32.07 32.96
C VAL A 1217 6.43 -32.76 31.61
N ARG A 1218 6.01 -34.03 31.57
CA ARG A 1218 5.76 -34.76 30.32
C ARG A 1218 4.63 -34.11 29.55
#